data_AF-A0A7V2HK35-F1
#
_entry.id   AF-A0A7V2HK35-F1
#
_cell.length_a   1.000
_cell.length_b   1.000
_cell.length_c   1.000
_cell.angle_alpha   90.00
_cell.angle_beta   90.00
_cell.angle_gamma   90.00
#
_symmetry.space_group_name_H-M   'P 1'
#
loop_
_entity.id
_entity.type
_entity.pdbx_description
1 polymer ?
#
loop_
_entity_poly.entity_id
_entity_poly.type
_entity_poly.pdbx_seq_one_letter_code
_entity_poly.pdbx_strand_id
1 'polypeptide(L)'
;MNSSMIRLMPLRLILLAACGTAAFAQSPPRGYSIPFIDLAAEKARQTVVDREPGQYLGHPTTVLLEDRKTMIIVYPKGHGRGGIVMKRSSDAGRTWSGRLPVPDNWSTSLEVPTIHRVVDPAGARRLILFSGLFPIRMASSEDDGLTWTPLAPIGGFGGIVAMGDVIRLKDGSYMAVFHDDGRFLRDARTRGPFVVYKTLSRDGGRTWSQPEPVATHQTAHLCEPGLVRSPDGGQIAVLLRENSRKMNSFISFSADEGKTWSEPRQLPGALTGDRHVARYAPDGRLFVTFRDTTLESPTRGDWVAWVGRYEDLVRGSEGQYRVRLMDNHKGADCCYPGVESLPDGSFVTTTYGHWTPGEEPYIVSVRLQLSELDARAHPRLAHVERVAPGVWTAGFGWSAGHANTGWVEMSDHTVLVDLPRGLPLADYLAEVRATTARPVRKLVLTRYDDRDAGALKDLTAAGVREIVAAPAIAARLPPGVNAVSSIPGGILAAGALAWRLEDRGVLFAGPLVVNGPRAVLTGRDTAAWTAALRDLEKKKFTVVIPGHGSVSDSSAVSRQRRMLAELRRQVGYVIARGMPREKLTDEVRISSEFLVWMNGDTPAKEDVEWVWSELTAPHAPFNGKPVSRSDAAPHALVLIGDSPHEPGHLEEGLRPVFEAAGVIAHFTVDVRTLNAENLGRVNLLAILRDGWMRPSGPGSEYMWMTRAQQEAVADFVAGGGSFLVLHNSMGLYPEGPYLETAGGHYMGHPPLERFRVEVVDRNHPVTRGVSDFTVADEQHTPWADPRVRLLLRNRAPDGRVGAAGWVHEAGRGRVCHLANGHTREALGHPMSQLLLRNAVNWLLRR
;
A
#
# COMPACT_ATOMS: atom_id res chain seq x y z
N MET A 1 -42.27 73.09 0.46
CA MET A 1 -43.31 72.41 -0.33
C MET A 1 -42.78 71.03 -0.70
N ASN A 2 -43.42 70.03 -0.11
CA ASN A 2 -43.39 68.57 -0.26
C ASN A 2 -42.03 67.86 -0.48
N SER A 3 -41.40 67.26 0.54
CA SER A 3 -41.77 66.04 1.34
C SER A 3 -41.38 64.75 0.60
N SER A 4 -40.57 63.79 1.10
CA SER A 4 -40.07 63.52 2.45
C SER A 4 -38.88 62.54 2.43
N MET A 5 -37.90 62.80 3.32
CA MET A 5 -37.11 61.92 4.22
C MET A 5 -36.75 60.48 3.78
N ILE A 6 -35.51 60.00 3.96
CA ILE A 6 -35.01 59.47 5.24
C ILE A 6 -33.48 59.65 5.41
N ARG A 7 -33.06 59.94 6.65
CA ARG A 7 -31.69 60.15 7.17
C ARG A 7 -31.02 58.83 7.62
N LEU A 8 -29.74 58.67 7.22
CA LEU A 8 -28.51 58.33 7.97
C LEU A 8 -28.51 57.29 9.13
N MET A 9 -27.65 56.26 9.04
CA MET A 9 -26.31 56.08 9.72
C MET A 9 -25.89 54.57 9.79
N PRO A 10 -24.65 54.17 10.13
CA PRO A 10 -23.39 54.24 9.37
C PRO A 10 -22.74 52.84 9.11
N LEU A 11 -22.03 52.61 7.99
CA LEU A 11 -21.20 51.41 7.83
C LEU A 11 -19.70 51.76 8.00
N ARG A 12 -19.09 51.17 9.02
CA ARG A 12 -17.66 51.18 9.29
C ARG A 12 -16.90 50.39 8.22
N LEU A 13 -15.72 50.93 7.87
CA LEU A 13 -14.63 50.29 7.13
C LEU A 13 -14.42 48.81 7.51
N ILE A 14 -14.35 47.95 6.51
CA ILE A 14 -13.44 46.79 6.51
C ILE A 14 -12.57 46.95 5.26
N LEU A 15 -11.30 47.30 5.49
CA LEU A 15 -10.23 47.12 4.50
C LEU A 15 -10.07 45.61 4.27
N LEU A 16 -10.46 45.11 3.10
CA LEU A 16 -9.89 43.88 2.56
C LEU A 16 -8.84 44.28 1.55
N ALA A 17 -7.59 44.34 2.03
CA ALA A 17 -6.43 44.28 1.17
C ALA A 17 -6.47 42.96 0.41
N ALA A 18 -6.94 42.99 -0.84
CA ALA A 18 -6.71 41.92 -1.78
C ALA A 18 -5.21 41.94 -2.16
N CYS A 19 -4.38 41.34 -1.31
CA CYS A 19 -3.09 40.81 -1.75
C CYS A 19 -3.37 39.66 -2.72
N GLY A 20 -3.70 40.01 -3.97
CA GLY A 20 -3.57 39.09 -5.08
C GLY A 20 -2.08 38.82 -5.27
N THR A 21 -1.59 37.75 -4.67
CA THR A 21 -0.34 37.14 -5.12
C THR A 21 -0.57 36.74 -6.56
N ALA A 22 -0.01 37.51 -7.50
CA ALA A 22 0.21 37.02 -8.85
C ALA A 22 1.10 35.78 -8.70
N ALA A 23 0.48 34.60 -8.76
CA ALA A 23 1.22 33.35 -8.86
C ALA A 23 2.06 33.48 -10.14
N PHE A 24 3.37 33.62 -10.00
CA PHE A 24 4.29 33.41 -11.11
C PHE A 24 3.95 32.02 -11.66
N ALA A 25 3.36 31.95 -12.85
CA ALA A 25 3.09 30.70 -13.52
C ALA A 25 4.46 30.01 -13.71
N GLN A 26 4.74 29.02 -12.87
CA GLN A 26 5.97 28.27 -12.93
C GLN A 26 6.05 27.61 -14.30
N SER A 27 7.14 27.84 -15.03
CA SER A 27 7.36 27.19 -16.33
C SER A 27 7.20 25.67 -16.17
N PRO A 28 6.49 24.99 -17.09
CA PRO A 28 6.31 23.55 -16.99
C PRO A 28 7.67 22.83 -16.98
N PRO A 29 7.73 21.62 -16.39
CA PRO A 29 8.96 20.83 -16.36
C PRO A 29 9.57 20.64 -17.75
N ARG A 30 10.90 20.64 -17.79
CA ARG A 30 11.71 20.45 -19.00
C ARG A 30 11.81 18.98 -19.44
N GLY A 31 11.54 18.05 -18.51
CA GLY A 31 11.43 16.60 -18.71
C GLY A 31 10.04 16.07 -18.34
N TYR A 32 9.93 14.78 -18.02
CA TYR A 32 8.67 14.12 -17.65
C TYR A 32 8.84 13.02 -16.61
N SER A 33 7.78 12.71 -15.87
CA SER A 33 7.79 11.73 -14.76
C SER A 33 6.84 10.53 -14.93
N ILE A 34 6.06 10.52 -16.01
CA ILE A 34 5.11 9.44 -16.33
C ILE A 34 5.80 8.16 -16.81
N PRO A 35 5.15 6.98 -16.69
CA PRO A 35 5.69 5.72 -17.19
C PRO A 35 6.15 5.79 -18.65
N PHE A 36 7.22 5.06 -18.94
CA PHE A 36 7.87 5.04 -20.25
C PHE A 36 7.99 3.60 -20.76
N ILE A 37 7.47 3.34 -21.96
CA ILE A 37 7.49 2.04 -22.64
C ILE A 37 8.42 2.15 -23.85
N ASP A 38 9.40 1.24 -23.98
CA ASP A 38 10.26 1.18 -25.16
C ASP A 38 9.86 0.01 -26.07
N LEU A 39 9.47 0.31 -27.31
CA LEU A 39 9.12 -0.66 -28.36
C LEU A 39 10.14 -0.69 -29.51
N ALA A 40 11.22 0.10 -29.46
CA ALA A 40 12.11 0.33 -30.60
C ALA A 40 12.74 -0.96 -31.16
N ALA A 41 13.00 -1.92 -30.28
CA ALA A 41 13.57 -3.23 -30.63
C ALA A 41 12.53 -4.22 -31.20
N GLU A 42 11.23 -3.96 -31.09
CA GLU A 42 10.17 -4.90 -31.48
C GLU A 42 9.94 -4.89 -33.01
N LYS A 43 10.75 -5.64 -33.74
CA LYS A 43 10.67 -5.69 -35.21
C LYS A 43 9.36 -6.27 -35.74
N ALA A 44 8.68 -7.14 -34.98
CA ALA A 44 7.44 -7.80 -35.40
C ALA A 44 6.26 -6.83 -35.64
N ARG A 45 6.30 -5.62 -35.07
CA ARG A 45 5.28 -4.57 -35.28
C ARG A 45 5.67 -3.52 -36.32
N GLN A 46 6.87 -3.63 -36.88
CA GLN A 46 7.45 -2.67 -37.83
C GLN A 46 7.26 -3.18 -39.27
N THR A 47 6.67 -2.38 -40.14
CA THR A 47 6.54 -2.65 -41.57
C THR A 47 7.30 -1.59 -42.35
N VAL A 48 8.30 -1.98 -43.15
CA VAL A 48 8.96 -1.07 -44.08
C VAL A 48 7.98 -0.70 -45.20
N VAL A 49 7.68 0.59 -45.32
CA VAL A 49 6.74 1.11 -46.32
C VAL A 49 7.46 1.34 -47.65
N ASP A 50 8.59 2.02 -47.61
CA ASP A 50 9.47 2.22 -48.77
C ASP A 50 10.90 2.48 -48.30
N ARG A 51 11.87 1.97 -49.06
CA ARG A 51 13.31 2.13 -48.83
C ARG A 51 14.03 2.04 -50.17
N GLU A 52 14.91 2.99 -50.43
CA GLU A 52 15.76 2.99 -51.61
C GLU A 52 17.19 3.31 -51.15
N PRO A 53 18.15 2.37 -51.28
CA PRO A 53 19.53 2.60 -50.83
C PRO A 53 20.12 3.88 -51.43
N GLY A 54 20.74 4.71 -50.58
CA GLY A 54 21.36 5.98 -50.99
C GLY A 54 20.38 7.10 -51.34
N GLN A 55 19.07 6.88 -51.17
CA GLN A 55 18.05 7.88 -51.43
C GLN A 55 17.29 8.26 -50.15
N TYR A 56 17.22 9.56 -49.89
CA TYR A 56 16.40 10.11 -48.83
C TYR A 56 14.91 9.97 -49.17
N LEU A 57 14.17 9.21 -48.37
CA LEU A 57 12.71 9.11 -48.42
C LEU A 57 12.16 9.59 -47.07
N GLY A 58 11.44 10.71 -47.08
CA GLY A 58 11.04 11.36 -45.83
C GLY A 58 9.65 11.94 -45.82
N HIS A 59 9.31 12.64 -44.74
CA HIS A 59 8.10 13.46 -44.62
C HIS A 59 6.78 12.85 -45.15
N PRO A 60 6.40 11.62 -44.74
CA PRO A 60 5.17 11.02 -45.21
C PRO A 60 3.94 11.67 -44.59
N THR A 61 2.83 11.60 -45.30
CA THR A 61 1.49 11.74 -44.73
C THR A 61 0.60 10.59 -45.17
N THR A 62 -0.36 10.21 -44.32
CA THR A 62 -1.26 9.08 -44.55
C THR A 62 -2.71 9.51 -44.49
N VAL A 63 -3.58 8.72 -45.10
CA VAL A 63 -5.03 8.79 -44.91
C VAL A 63 -5.63 7.39 -44.91
N LEU A 64 -6.54 7.11 -43.98
CA LEU A 64 -7.39 5.92 -43.96
C LEU A 64 -8.67 6.17 -44.78
N LEU A 65 -8.99 5.27 -45.70
CA LEU A 65 -10.21 5.34 -46.50
C LEU A 65 -11.44 4.82 -45.73
N GLU A 66 -12.63 5.06 -46.28
CA GLU A 66 -13.91 4.76 -45.63
C GLU A 66 -14.21 3.27 -45.47
N ASP A 67 -13.56 2.40 -46.24
CA ASP A 67 -13.58 0.96 -46.02
C ASP A 67 -12.90 0.57 -44.69
N ARG A 68 -12.32 1.55 -43.98
CA ARG A 68 -11.62 1.45 -42.70
C ARG A 68 -10.47 0.44 -42.72
N LYS A 69 -9.88 0.24 -43.90
CA LYS A 69 -8.84 -0.76 -44.15
C LYS A 69 -7.80 -0.29 -45.15
N THR A 70 -8.21 0.35 -46.23
CA THR A 70 -7.28 0.88 -47.24
C THR A 70 -6.61 2.14 -46.73
N MET A 71 -5.29 2.21 -46.86
CA MET A 71 -4.50 3.39 -46.53
C MET A 71 -3.75 3.88 -47.76
N ILE A 72 -3.63 5.19 -47.90
CA ILE A 72 -2.78 5.84 -48.90
C ILE A 72 -1.69 6.60 -48.16
N ILE A 73 -0.47 6.53 -48.67
CA ILE A 73 0.65 7.31 -48.19
C ILE A 73 1.25 8.11 -49.35
N VAL A 74 1.63 9.35 -49.06
CA VAL A 74 2.38 10.21 -49.97
C VAL A 74 3.60 10.79 -49.27
N TYR A 75 4.70 10.94 -50.01
CA TYR A 75 5.97 11.44 -49.49
C TYR A 75 6.84 12.00 -50.63
N PRO A 76 7.73 12.96 -50.39
CA PRO A 76 8.70 13.39 -51.40
C PRO A 76 9.88 12.41 -51.46
N LYS A 77 10.39 12.18 -52.66
CA LYS A 77 11.69 11.54 -52.89
C LYS A 77 12.84 12.54 -52.63
N GLY A 78 12.95 12.99 -51.38
CA GLY A 78 13.98 13.94 -50.92
C GLY A 78 13.61 14.65 -49.62
N HIS A 79 14.57 15.37 -49.05
CA HIS A 79 14.37 16.11 -47.80
C HIS A 79 13.60 17.42 -48.02
N GLY A 80 12.27 17.34 -47.97
CA GLY A 80 11.40 18.52 -48.15
C GLY A 80 11.48 19.11 -49.55
N ARG A 81 11.76 18.28 -50.55
CA ARG A 81 11.82 18.60 -51.98
C ARG A 81 11.83 17.30 -52.79
N GLY A 82 11.52 17.42 -54.09
CA GLY A 82 11.57 16.30 -55.02
C GLY A 82 10.18 15.75 -55.33
N GLY A 83 10.13 14.84 -56.31
CA GLY A 83 8.87 14.28 -56.79
C GLY A 83 8.09 13.56 -55.70
N ILE A 84 6.78 13.79 -55.67
CA ILE A 84 5.88 13.08 -54.77
C ILE A 84 5.75 11.64 -55.23
N VAL A 85 5.92 10.72 -54.29
CA VAL A 85 5.69 9.29 -54.44
C VAL A 85 4.42 8.93 -53.71
N MET A 86 3.61 8.05 -54.30
CA MET A 86 2.40 7.50 -53.69
C MET A 86 2.50 5.99 -53.56
N LYS A 87 2.02 5.45 -52.44
CA LYS A 87 1.80 4.01 -52.25
C LYS A 87 0.45 3.76 -51.60
N ARG A 88 -0.03 2.52 -51.70
CA ARG A 88 -1.30 2.06 -51.12
C ARG A 88 -1.10 0.80 -50.31
N SER A 89 -1.83 0.69 -49.20
CA SER A 89 -2.03 -0.54 -48.46
C SER A 89 -3.50 -0.92 -48.53
N SER A 90 -3.81 -2.19 -48.77
CA SER A 90 -5.19 -2.74 -48.78
C SER A 90 -5.53 -3.57 -47.54
N ASP A 91 -4.61 -3.64 -46.58
CA ASP A 91 -4.65 -4.50 -45.39
C ASP A 91 -4.33 -3.77 -44.08
N ALA A 92 -4.63 -2.46 -44.06
CA ALA A 92 -4.45 -1.56 -42.93
C ALA A 92 -2.98 -1.45 -42.49
N GLY A 93 -2.09 -1.22 -43.46
CA GLY A 93 -0.68 -0.94 -43.25
C GLY A 93 0.18 -2.17 -42.95
N ARG A 94 -0.35 -3.39 -43.06
CA ARG A 94 0.44 -4.62 -42.87
C ARG A 94 1.40 -4.84 -44.05
N THR A 95 0.93 -4.58 -45.25
CA THR A 95 1.73 -4.57 -46.48
C THR A 95 1.46 -3.31 -47.30
N TRP A 96 2.42 -2.93 -48.14
CA TRP A 96 2.35 -1.77 -49.00
C TRP A 96 2.68 -2.13 -50.45
N SER A 97 1.97 -1.54 -51.41
CA SER A 97 2.19 -1.72 -52.83
C SER A 97 3.58 -1.26 -53.28
N GLY A 98 3.93 -1.53 -54.53
CA GLY A 98 4.95 -0.74 -55.24
C GLY A 98 4.53 0.74 -55.35
N ARG A 99 5.46 1.60 -55.80
CA ARG A 99 5.17 3.02 -56.07
C ARG A 99 4.13 3.11 -57.18
N LEU A 100 3.09 3.89 -56.96
CA LEU A 100 1.97 4.04 -57.88
C LEU A 100 2.24 5.17 -58.89
N PRO A 101 1.68 5.08 -60.11
CA PRO A 101 1.71 6.19 -61.06
C PRO A 101 1.09 7.46 -60.47
N VAL A 102 1.72 8.59 -60.74
CA VAL A 102 1.26 9.93 -60.34
C VAL A 102 1.43 10.88 -61.52
N PRO A 103 0.70 12.01 -61.58
CA PRO A 103 0.86 13.00 -62.64
C PRO A 103 2.30 13.52 -62.76
N ASP A 104 2.80 13.70 -63.98
CA ASP A 104 4.20 14.08 -64.25
C ASP A 104 4.64 15.34 -63.50
N ASN A 105 3.75 16.34 -63.35
CA ASN A 105 4.09 17.60 -62.70
C ASN A 105 4.23 17.48 -61.17
N TRP A 106 3.91 16.34 -60.55
CA TRP A 106 4.22 16.06 -59.15
C TRP A 106 5.73 16.00 -58.89
N SER A 107 6.54 15.77 -59.94
CA SER A 107 8.00 15.89 -59.92
C SER A 107 8.49 17.28 -59.51
N THR A 108 7.68 18.32 -59.74
CA THR A 108 7.99 19.72 -59.41
C THR A 108 7.61 20.10 -57.98
N SER A 109 7.12 19.15 -57.17
CA SER A 109 6.71 19.42 -55.79
C SER A 109 7.86 19.97 -54.95
N LEU A 110 7.52 20.94 -54.11
CA LEU A 110 8.41 21.48 -53.10
C LEU A 110 7.82 21.19 -51.73
N GLU A 111 8.70 20.99 -50.75
CA GLU A 111 8.31 20.76 -49.36
C GLU A 111 7.55 19.44 -49.15
N VAL A 112 6.80 19.32 -48.06
CA VAL A 112 6.17 18.11 -47.56
C VAL A 112 4.78 17.97 -48.18
N PRO A 113 4.50 16.88 -48.92
CA PRO A 113 3.17 16.63 -49.41
C PRO A 113 2.25 16.22 -48.26
N THR A 114 1.10 16.89 -48.14
CA THR A 114 0.07 16.57 -47.15
C THR A 114 -1.18 16.07 -47.84
N ILE A 115 -1.68 14.89 -47.44
CA ILE A 115 -2.90 14.30 -47.98
C ILE A 115 -4.02 14.33 -46.93
N HIS A 116 -5.22 14.71 -47.36
CA HIS A 116 -6.40 14.79 -46.52
C HIS A 116 -7.62 14.27 -47.26
N ARG A 117 -8.62 13.78 -46.52
CA ARG A 117 -9.93 13.42 -47.07
C ARG A 117 -10.95 14.49 -46.68
N VAL A 118 -11.73 14.93 -47.66
CA VAL A 118 -12.78 15.93 -47.46
C VAL A 118 -14.06 15.50 -48.18
N VAL A 119 -15.19 15.97 -47.66
CA VAL A 119 -16.54 15.67 -48.16
C VAL A 119 -17.28 16.98 -48.32
N ASP A 120 -17.77 17.25 -49.52
CA ASP A 120 -18.51 18.49 -49.78
C ASP A 120 -19.95 18.43 -49.23
N PRO A 121 -20.68 19.57 -49.22
CA PRO A 121 -22.06 19.60 -48.73
C PRO A 121 -23.03 18.69 -49.48
N ALA A 122 -22.73 18.31 -50.72
CA ALA A 122 -23.53 17.36 -51.52
C ALA A 122 -23.16 15.89 -51.23
N GLY A 123 -22.17 15.64 -50.37
CA GLY A 123 -21.70 14.30 -50.01
C GLY A 123 -20.64 13.74 -50.96
N ALA A 124 -20.17 14.51 -51.95
CA ALA A 124 -19.10 14.07 -52.82
C ALA A 124 -17.77 14.03 -52.05
N ARG A 125 -17.08 12.90 -52.18
CA ARG A 125 -15.86 12.58 -51.44
C ARG A 125 -14.67 12.87 -52.32
N ARG A 126 -13.59 13.39 -51.72
CA ARG A 126 -12.33 13.55 -52.43
C ARG A 126 -11.13 13.44 -51.50
N LEU A 127 -10.03 12.99 -52.08
CA LEU A 127 -8.71 13.17 -51.51
C LEU A 127 -8.12 14.45 -52.08
N ILE A 128 -7.51 15.24 -51.21
CA ILE A 128 -6.77 16.44 -51.59
C ILE A 128 -5.33 16.27 -51.13
N LEU A 129 -4.41 16.63 -52.00
CA LEU A 129 -2.98 16.59 -51.76
C LEU A 129 -2.41 17.98 -51.98
N PHE A 130 -1.61 18.48 -51.04
CA PHE A 130 -0.94 19.77 -51.17
C PHE A 130 0.57 19.62 -51.39
N SER A 131 1.15 20.60 -52.08
CA SER A 131 2.59 20.84 -52.22
C SER A 131 2.88 22.26 -51.77
N GLY A 132 3.88 22.43 -50.91
CA GLY A 132 4.15 23.69 -50.20
C GLY A 132 5.07 24.67 -50.91
N LEU A 133 5.51 25.67 -50.15
CA LEU A 133 6.17 26.92 -50.56
C LEU A 133 5.25 27.83 -51.37
N PHE A 134 5.81 28.68 -52.23
CA PHE A 134 5.06 29.65 -53.01
C PHE A 134 4.97 29.23 -54.50
N PRO A 135 3.77 29.25 -55.10
CA PRO A 135 2.47 29.19 -54.41
C PRO A 135 2.22 27.79 -53.82
N ILE A 136 1.34 27.69 -52.83
CA ILE A 136 0.80 26.37 -52.46
C ILE A 136 0.02 25.83 -53.65
N ARG A 137 0.27 24.56 -53.98
CA ARG A 137 -0.42 23.84 -55.05
C ARG A 137 -1.18 22.65 -54.50
N MET A 138 -2.24 22.26 -55.18
CA MET A 138 -3.09 21.14 -54.81
C MET A 138 -3.35 20.22 -55.99
N ALA A 139 -3.44 18.92 -55.72
CA ALA A 139 -4.00 17.90 -56.59
C ALA A 139 -5.19 17.23 -55.89
N SER A 140 -6.12 16.67 -56.65
CA SER A 140 -7.30 16.01 -56.09
C SER A 140 -7.62 14.70 -56.80
N SER A 141 -8.29 13.81 -56.08
CA SER A 141 -8.82 12.54 -56.58
C SER A 141 -10.25 12.36 -56.07
N GLU A 142 -11.17 12.02 -56.96
CA GLU A 142 -12.59 11.73 -56.65
C GLU A 142 -12.89 10.21 -56.70
N ASP A 143 -11.86 9.37 -56.91
CA ASP A 143 -11.96 7.91 -57.06
C ASP A 143 -11.02 7.16 -56.08
N ASP A 144 -10.88 7.70 -54.87
CA ASP A 144 -10.09 7.10 -53.79
C ASP A 144 -8.61 6.83 -54.18
N GLY A 145 -8.04 7.76 -54.94
CA GLY A 145 -6.61 7.82 -55.27
C GLY A 145 -6.20 6.96 -56.46
N LEU A 146 -7.15 6.47 -57.26
CA LEU A 146 -6.87 5.73 -58.49
C LEU A 146 -6.40 6.67 -59.61
N THR A 147 -7.03 7.83 -59.74
CA THR A 147 -6.64 8.90 -60.66
C THR A 147 -6.53 10.24 -59.94
N TRP A 148 -5.66 11.11 -60.44
CA TRP A 148 -5.34 12.39 -59.81
C TRP A 148 -5.24 13.52 -60.84
N THR A 149 -5.69 14.71 -60.44
CA THR A 149 -5.41 15.93 -61.21
C THR A 149 -3.93 16.33 -61.09
N PRO A 150 -3.37 17.07 -62.06
CA PRO A 150 -2.07 17.73 -61.90
C PRO A 150 -2.08 18.71 -60.71
N LEU A 151 -0.89 19.00 -60.15
CA LEU A 151 -0.73 20.06 -59.15
C LEU A 151 -1.07 21.44 -59.75
N ALA A 152 -1.98 22.18 -59.14
CA ALA A 152 -2.38 23.53 -59.55
C ALA A 152 -2.38 24.51 -58.35
N PRO A 153 -2.02 25.79 -58.53
CA PRO A 153 -2.07 26.78 -57.45
C PRO A 153 -3.48 26.93 -56.85
N ILE A 154 -3.57 27.02 -55.53
CA ILE A 154 -4.86 27.26 -54.82
C ILE A 154 -5.13 28.75 -54.55
N GLY A 155 -4.18 29.61 -54.88
CA GLY A 155 -4.25 31.05 -54.65
C GLY A 155 -2.88 31.71 -54.82
N GLY A 156 -2.81 33.01 -54.56
CA GLY A 156 -1.59 33.81 -54.63
C GLY A 156 -0.77 33.83 -53.32
N PHE A 157 -0.75 32.73 -52.57
CA PHE A 157 -0.05 32.62 -51.29
C PHE A 157 0.73 31.32 -51.16
N GLY A 158 1.75 31.34 -50.31
CA GLY A 158 2.61 30.19 -50.02
C GLY A 158 2.60 29.76 -48.55
N GLY A 159 3.39 28.75 -48.20
CA GLY A 159 3.58 28.33 -46.82
C GLY A 159 4.46 27.09 -46.66
N ILE A 160 4.96 26.86 -45.45
CA ILE A 160 5.78 25.71 -45.06
C ILE A 160 4.90 24.71 -44.31
N VAL A 161 5.08 23.42 -44.58
CA VAL A 161 4.19 22.34 -44.15
C VAL A 161 2.75 22.73 -44.52
N ALA A 162 2.56 22.95 -45.83
CA ALA A 162 1.31 23.46 -46.35
C ALA A 162 0.17 22.51 -45.99
N MET A 163 -0.84 23.05 -45.33
CA MET A 163 -2.00 22.33 -44.79
C MET A 163 -1.56 21.13 -43.96
N GLY A 164 -0.69 21.39 -42.98
CA GLY A 164 -0.13 20.39 -42.07
C GLY A 164 -1.19 19.53 -41.38
N ASP A 165 -2.35 20.14 -41.08
CA ASP A 165 -3.54 19.45 -40.61
C ASP A 165 -4.82 20.14 -41.13
N VAL A 166 -5.90 19.38 -41.25
CA VAL A 166 -7.20 19.82 -41.76
C VAL A 166 -8.31 19.27 -40.87
N ILE A 167 -9.19 20.14 -40.39
CA ILE A 167 -10.34 19.75 -39.57
C ILE A 167 -11.64 20.23 -40.17
N ARG A 168 -12.69 19.39 -40.08
CA ARG A 168 -14.05 19.78 -40.43
C ARG A 168 -14.67 20.63 -39.31
N LEU A 169 -15.29 21.74 -39.69
CA LEU A 169 -16.02 22.63 -38.80
C LEU A 169 -17.50 22.20 -38.70
N LYS A 170 -18.19 22.70 -37.66
CA LYS A 170 -19.60 22.37 -37.40
C LYS A 170 -20.55 22.76 -38.53
N ASP A 171 -20.22 23.79 -39.30
CA ASP A 171 -21.01 24.24 -40.46
C ASP A 171 -20.75 23.41 -41.73
N GLY A 172 -19.91 22.38 -41.64
CA GLY A 172 -19.54 21.50 -42.74
C GLY A 172 -18.36 21.99 -43.58
N SER A 173 -17.88 23.22 -43.37
CA SER A 173 -16.65 23.73 -43.99
C SER A 173 -15.40 23.08 -43.39
N TYR A 174 -14.24 23.33 -43.99
CA TYR A 174 -12.95 22.83 -43.53
C TYR A 174 -12.01 23.96 -43.19
N MET A 175 -11.25 23.80 -42.11
CA MET A 175 -10.14 24.67 -41.74
C MET A 175 -8.83 23.89 -41.88
N ALA A 176 -7.91 24.42 -42.68
CA ALA A 176 -6.55 23.92 -42.80
C ALA A 176 -5.59 24.87 -42.09
N VAL A 177 -4.55 24.32 -41.45
CA VAL A 177 -3.53 25.10 -40.75
C VAL A 177 -2.13 24.80 -41.29
N PHE A 178 -1.29 25.83 -41.34
CA PHE A 178 0.10 25.75 -41.79
C PHE A 178 0.91 26.87 -41.15
N HIS A 179 2.20 26.98 -41.47
CA HIS A 179 3.01 28.09 -40.98
C HIS A 179 3.84 28.73 -42.09
N ASP A 180 4.35 29.92 -41.84
CA ASP A 180 5.41 30.51 -42.64
C ASP A 180 6.39 31.21 -41.70
N ASP A 181 7.62 31.37 -42.17
CA ASP A 181 8.66 32.13 -41.46
C ASP A 181 9.02 33.41 -42.19
N GLY A 182 8.05 33.99 -42.92
CA GLY A 182 8.14 35.22 -43.69
C GLY A 182 8.58 35.03 -45.14
N ARG A 183 9.18 33.88 -45.48
CA ARG A 183 9.78 33.68 -46.80
C ARG A 183 8.76 33.42 -47.90
N PHE A 184 7.74 32.62 -47.62
CA PHE A 184 6.95 32.00 -48.68
C PHE A 184 5.51 32.45 -48.73
N LEU A 185 4.94 33.07 -47.68
CA LEU A 185 3.53 33.48 -47.73
C LEU A 185 3.22 34.38 -48.92
N ARG A 186 4.16 35.26 -49.31
CA ARG A 186 4.05 36.21 -50.42
C ARG A 186 5.31 36.25 -51.32
N ASP A 187 6.08 35.16 -51.39
CA ASP A 187 7.39 35.08 -52.09
C ASP A 187 8.39 36.20 -51.71
N ALA A 188 8.43 36.57 -50.44
CA ALA A 188 9.32 37.65 -49.96
C ALA A 188 10.80 37.20 -49.86
N ARG A 189 11.08 35.89 -49.86
CA ARG A 189 12.42 35.25 -49.85
C ARG A 189 13.34 35.62 -48.69
N THR A 190 12.86 36.40 -47.73
CA THR A 190 13.58 36.83 -46.53
C THR A 190 12.87 36.29 -45.29
N ARG A 191 13.65 35.92 -44.28
CA ARG A 191 13.11 35.31 -43.06
C ARG A 191 12.61 36.40 -42.10
N GLY A 192 11.41 36.25 -41.60
CA GLY A 192 10.75 37.09 -40.60
C GLY A 192 10.22 36.28 -39.42
N PRO A 193 9.21 36.79 -38.70
CA PRO A 193 8.56 36.08 -37.60
C PRO A 193 7.89 34.79 -38.07
N PHE A 194 7.92 33.78 -37.20
CA PHE A 194 7.13 32.56 -37.40
C PHE A 194 5.67 32.85 -37.07
N VAL A 195 4.81 32.58 -38.05
CA VAL A 195 3.37 32.77 -37.90
C VAL A 195 2.66 31.52 -38.39
N VAL A 196 1.77 31.00 -37.56
CA VAL A 196 0.84 29.93 -37.91
C VAL A 196 -0.38 30.59 -38.54
N TYR A 197 -0.82 30.07 -39.68
CA TYR A 197 -1.97 30.56 -40.43
C TYR A 197 -3.05 29.49 -40.53
N LYS A 198 -4.30 29.93 -40.71
CA LYS A 198 -5.42 29.10 -41.14
C LYS A 198 -5.94 29.57 -42.51
N THR A 199 -6.56 28.67 -43.25
CA THR A 199 -7.38 28.96 -44.43
C THR A 199 -8.62 28.08 -44.42
N LEU A 200 -9.70 28.55 -45.03
CA LEU A 200 -11.01 27.91 -45.01
C LEU A 200 -11.42 27.44 -46.40
N SER A 201 -12.07 26.27 -46.45
CA SER A 201 -12.76 25.78 -47.64
C SER A 201 -14.23 25.50 -47.35
N ARG A 202 -15.12 26.07 -48.17
CA ARG A 202 -16.58 25.95 -48.02
C ARG A 202 -17.22 25.01 -49.05
N ASP A 203 -16.44 24.51 -50.00
CA ASP A 203 -16.89 23.70 -51.14
C ASP A 203 -16.28 22.28 -51.12
N GLY A 204 -15.87 21.83 -49.93
CA GLY A 204 -15.26 20.52 -49.71
C GLY A 204 -13.82 20.44 -50.22
N GLY A 205 -13.04 21.51 -50.15
CA GLY A 205 -11.61 21.50 -50.49
C GLY A 205 -11.27 21.86 -51.93
N ARG A 206 -12.22 22.36 -52.74
CA ARG A 206 -11.94 22.81 -54.12
C ARG A 206 -11.28 24.18 -54.14
N THR A 207 -11.77 25.09 -53.30
CA THR A 207 -11.18 26.43 -53.13
C THR A 207 -10.85 26.70 -51.68
N TRP A 208 -9.89 27.60 -51.47
CA TRP A 208 -9.33 27.95 -50.17
C TRP A 208 -9.25 29.48 -50.02
N SER A 209 -9.66 30.00 -48.86
CA SER A 209 -9.63 31.43 -48.57
C SER A 209 -8.21 31.97 -48.44
N GLN A 210 -8.08 33.31 -48.42
CA GLN A 210 -6.81 33.93 -48.05
C GLN A 210 -6.38 33.51 -46.62
N PRO A 211 -5.08 33.36 -46.35
CA PRO A 211 -4.60 32.96 -45.03
C PRO A 211 -4.85 34.02 -43.95
N GLU A 212 -5.27 33.56 -42.78
CA GLU A 212 -5.47 34.38 -41.57
C GLU A 212 -4.52 33.90 -40.45
N PRO A 213 -3.86 34.81 -39.71
CA PRO A 213 -2.97 34.42 -38.62
C PRO A 213 -3.75 33.77 -37.47
N VAL A 214 -3.16 32.74 -36.87
CA VAL A 214 -3.68 31.95 -35.74
C VAL A 214 -2.84 32.17 -34.50
N ALA A 215 -1.52 32.02 -34.63
CA ALA A 215 -0.61 32.13 -33.51
C ALA A 215 0.76 32.64 -33.98
N THR A 216 1.37 33.46 -33.14
CA THR A 216 2.77 33.86 -33.21
C THR A 216 3.29 34.08 -31.80
N HIS A 217 4.60 34.17 -31.63
CA HIS A 217 5.20 34.38 -30.32
C HIS A 217 6.47 35.22 -30.44
N GLN A 218 6.74 36.05 -29.44
CA GLN A 218 7.87 37.00 -29.48
C GLN A 218 9.23 36.30 -29.51
N THR A 219 9.39 35.22 -28.73
CA THR A 219 10.64 34.47 -28.60
C THR A 219 10.62 33.06 -29.19
N ALA A 220 9.53 32.30 -29.01
CA ALA A 220 9.35 30.96 -29.57
C ALA A 220 9.10 31.01 -31.08
N HIS A 221 9.64 30.02 -31.81
CA HIS A 221 9.38 29.87 -33.24
C HIS A 221 8.27 28.83 -33.45
N LEU A 222 7.01 29.26 -33.36
CA LEU A 222 5.84 28.39 -33.47
C LEU A 222 5.63 27.91 -34.91
N CYS A 223 5.57 26.60 -35.13
CA CYS A 223 5.34 26.03 -36.45
C CYS A 223 4.65 24.67 -36.41
N GLU A 224 4.42 24.10 -37.61
CA GLU A 224 3.93 22.73 -37.82
C GLU A 224 2.72 22.36 -36.93
N PRO A 225 1.60 23.09 -37.08
CA PRO A 225 0.42 22.93 -36.25
C PRO A 225 -0.26 21.58 -36.46
N GLY A 226 -0.70 20.95 -35.36
CA GLY A 226 -1.57 19.78 -35.33
C GLY A 226 -2.88 20.07 -34.59
N LEU A 227 -4.02 19.68 -35.14
CA LEU A 227 -5.34 19.99 -34.62
C LEU A 227 -5.97 18.81 -33.88
N VAL A 228 -6.68 19.11 -32.80
CA VAL A 228 -7.51 18.12 -32.10
C VAL A 228 -8.78 18.78 -31.56
N ARG A 229 -9.93 18.22 -31.89
CA ARG A 229 -11.23 18.65 -31.37
C ARG A 229 -11.52 17.94 -30.06
N SER A 230 -12.11 18.65 -29.09
CA SER A 230 -12.56 18.08 -27.83
C SER A 230 -13.63 17.01 -28.04
N PRO A 231 -13.77 16.02 -27.13
CA PRO A 231 -14.77 14.97 -27.27
C PRO A 231 -16.22 15.47 -27.36
N ASP A 232 -16.53 16.58 -26.67
CA ASP A 232 -17.84 17.25 -26.73
C ASP A 232 -18.02 18.16 -27.97
N GLY A 233 -16.98 18.32 -28.78
CA GLY A 233 -16.95 19.20 -29.94
C GLY A 233 -16.96 20.69 -29.63
N GLY A 234 -16.90 21.10 -28.36
CA GLY A 234 -16.94 22.50 -27.91
C GLY A 234 -15.67 23.30 -28.16
N GLN A 235 -14.52 22.63 -28.32
CA GLN A 235 -13.21 23.28 -28.42
C GLN A 235 -12.33 22.60 -29.48
N ILE A 236 -11.46 23.38 -30.11
CA ILE A 236 -10.37 22.92 -30.97
C ILE A 236 -9.07 23.35 -30.32
N ALA A 237 -8.15 22.41 -30.10
CA ALA A 237 -6.79 22.72 -29.70
C ALA A 237 -5.85 22.65 -30.92
N VAL A 238 -4.87 23.54 -30.96
CA VAL A 238 -3.74 23.49 -31.90
C VAL A 238 -2.46 23.27 -31.12
N LEU A 239 -1.82 22.11 -31.34
CA LEU A 239 -0.51 21.74 -30.81
C LEU A 239 0.55 22.28 -31.78
N LEU A 240 1.60 22.90 -31.24
CA LEU A 240 2.57 23.69 -32.00
C LEU A 240 3.98 23.24 -31.69
N ARG A 241 4.75 22.91 -32.73
CA ARG A 241 6.20 22.74 -32.61
C ARG A 241 6.84 24.05 -32.20
N GLU A 242 7.88 23.94 -31.36
CA GLU A 242 8.77 25.05 -31.01
C GLU A 242 10.14 24.86 -31.70
N ASN A 243 10.44 25.70 -32.69
CA ASN A 243 11.61 25.52 -33.55
C ASN A 243 12.89 26.24 -33.08
N SER A 244 12.82 27.13 -32.08
CA SER A 244 14.03 27.75 -31.52
C SER A 244 14.85 26.78 -30.64
N ARG A 245 14.20 25.69 -30.19
CA ARG A 245 14.76 24.63 -29.32
C ARG A 245 15.08 25.10 -27.91
N LYS A 246 14.47 26.20 -27.47
CA LYS A 246 14.72 26.83 -26.17
C LYS A 246 13.59 26.59 -25.17
N MET A 247 12.40 26.29 -25.66
CA MET A 247 11.18 26.12 -24.87
C MET A 247 10.49 24.80 -25.22
N ASN A 248 9.56 24.38 -24.37
CA ASN A 248 8.68 23.27 -24.70
C ASN A 248 7.79 23.64 -25.90
N SER A 249 7.17 22.63 -26.51
CA SER A 249 6.13 22.83 -27.53
C SER A 249 4.95 23.63 -26.97
N PHE A 250 4.11 24.20 -27.82
CA PHE A 250 3.02 25.09 -27.39
C PHE A 250 1.65 24.53 -27.74
N ILE A 251 0.63 25.08 -27.10
CA ILE A 251 -0.77 24.81 -27.38
C ILE A 251 -1.58 26.10 -27.31
N SER A 252 -2.57 26.22 -28.18
CA SER A 252 -3.61 27.26 -28.15
C SER A 252 -4.98 26.63 -28.41
N PHE A 253 -6.05 27.28 -27.94
CA PHE A 253 -7.41 26.75 -28.00
C PHE A 253 -8.37 27.74 -28.65
N SER A 254 -9.34 27.23 -29.40
CA SER A 254 -10.48 27.96 -29.93
C SER A 254 -11.78 27.32 -29.47
N ALA A 255 -12.70 28.13 -28.95
CA ALA A 255 -14.05 27.70 -28.54
C ALA A 255 -15.14 28.08 -29.57
N ASP A 256 -14.75 28.64 -30.72
CA ASP A 256 -15.64 29.27 -31.69
C ASP A 256 -15.34 28.85 -33.14
N GLU A 257 -14.93 27.60 -33.32
CA GLU A 257 -14.61 26.98 -34.63
C GLU A 257 -13.45 27.69 -35.37
N GLY A 258 -12.42 28.09 -34.61
CA GLY A 258 -11.18 28.64 -35.14
C GLY A 258 -11.24 30.14 -35.47
N LYS A 259 -12.32 30.85 -35.08
CA LYS A 259 -12.44 32.31 -35.31
C LYS A 259 -11.50 33.08 -34.41
N THR A 260 -11.46 32.74 -33.12
CA THR A 260 -10.54 33.30 -32.13
C THR A 260 -9.74 32.18 -31.45
N TRP A 261 -8.55 32.54 -30.95
CA TRP A 261 -7.61 31.62 -30.33
C TRP A 261 -7.09 32.20 -29.02
N SER A 262 -6.89 31.35 -28.02
CA SER A 262 -6.24 31.74 -26.76
C SER A 262 -4.77 32.07 -26.97
N GLU A 263 -4.18 32.83 -26.06
CA GLU A 263 -2.73 33.02 -26.03
C GLU A 263 -2.00 31.66 -25.98
N PRO A 264 -0.96 31.43 -26.82
CA PRO A 264 -0.19 30.20 -26.79
C PRO A 264 0.51 30.00 -25.45
N ARG A 265 0.41 28.80 -24.90
CA ARG A 265 1.15 28.40 -23.69
C ARG A 265 1.96 27.12 -23.91
N GLN A 266 3.01 26.93 -23.12
CA GLN A 266 3.84 25.72 -23.18
C GLN A 266 3.05 24.46 -22.79
N LEU A 267 3.36 23.36 -23.46
CA LEU A 267 3.00 21.99 -23.14
C LEU A 267 3.95 21.42 -22.06
N PRO A 268 3.53 20.37 -21.33
CA PRO A 268 4.44 19.64 -20.45
C PRO A 268 5.57 18.98 -21.26
N GLY A 269 6.72 18.71 -20.61
CA GLY A 269 7.83 18.01 -21.25
C GLY A 269 7.42 16.64 -21.80
N ALA A 270 6.43 15.99 -21.18
CA ALA A 270 5.83 14.73 -21.65
C ALA A 270 5.26 14.78 -23.07
N LEU A 271 4.80 15.96 -23.52
CA LEU A 271 4.19 16.18 -24.83
C LEU A 271 5.01 17.17 -25.68
N THR A 272 6.26 17.43 -25.31
CA THR A 272 7.15 18.31 -26.08
C THR A 272 7.76 17.55 -27.25
N GLY A 273 7.52 18.07 -28.44
CA GLY A 273 7.85 17.39 -29.68
C GLY A 273 7.62 18.23 -30.92
N ASP A 274 7.90 17.60 -32.06
CA ASP A 274 7.66 18.18 -33.37
C ASP A 274 6.59 17.40 -34.13
N ARG A 275 5.75 18.15 -34.85
CA ARG A 275 4.70 17.63 -35.74
C ARG A 275 3.75 16.65 -35.03
N HIS A 276 3.09 17.14 -33.99
CA HIS A 276 2.08 16.38 -33.26
C HIS A 276 0.94 15.98 -34.17
N VAL A 277 0.68 14.68 -34.28
CA VAL A 277 -0.53 14.17 -34.94
C VAL A 277 -1.31 13.32 -33.95
N ALA A 278 -2.56 13.70 -33.73
CA ALA A 278 -3.42 13.15 -32.69
C ALA A 278 -4.58 12.36 -33.29
N ARG A 279 -4.90 11.21 -32.69
CA ARG A 279 -6.11 10.43 -32.98
C ARG A 279 -6.72 9.90 -31.69
N TYR A 280 -8.04 9.85 -31.65
CA TYR A 280 -8.76 9.22 -30.55
C TYR A 280 -8.74 7.70 -30.68
N ALA A 281 -8.56 7.05 -29.53
CA ALA A 281 -8.89 5.64 -29.35
C ALA A 281 -10.39 5.48 -29.11
N PRO A 282 -10.96 4.28 -29.33
CA PRO A 282 -12.37 4.01 -29.06
C PRO A 282 -12.83 4.30 -27.62
N ASP A 283 -11.92 4.26 -26.65
CA ASP A 283 -12.19 4.54 -25.22
C ASP A 283 -12.07 6.03 -24.83
N GLY A 284 -11.94 6.91 -25.83
CA GLY A 284 -11.85 8.36 -25.67
C GLY A 284 -10.48 8.88 -25.24
N ARG A 285 -9.45 8.03 -25.13
CA ARG A 285 -8.07 8.49 -24.95
C ARG A 285 -7.50 9.04 -26.25
N LEU A 286 -6.51 9.93 -26.12
CA LEU A 286 -5.72 10.48 -27.21
C LEU A 286 -4.40 9.73 -27.32
N PHE A 287 -4.10 9.28 -28.53
CA PHE A 287 -2.76 8.89 -28.94
C PHE A 287 -2.16 10.01 -29.78
N VAL A 288 -1.05 10.59 -29.34
CA VAL A 288 -0.34 11.67 -30.03
C VAL A 288 1.07 11.21 -30.33
N THR A 289 1.44 11.20 -31.61
CA THR A 289 2.79 10.81 -32.05
C THR A 289 3.56 12.01 -32.59
N PHE A 290 4.86 12.05 -32.33
CA PHE A 290 5.72 13.17 -32.64
C PHE A 290 7.21 12.76 -32.59
N ARG A 291 8.07 13.65 -33.10
CA ARG A 291 9.52 13.59 -32.86
C ARG A 291 9.81 14.06 -31.45
N ASP A 292 10.57 13.32 -30.67
CA ASP A 292 10.95 13.77 -29.33
C ASP A 292 11.94 14.94 -29.38
N THR A 293 11.49 16.12 -28.95
CA THR A 293 12.34 17.31 -28.80
C THR A 293 12.31 17.86 -27.38
N THR A 294 11.82 17.06 -26.44
CA THR A 294 11.85 17.33 -25.01
C THR A 294 13.25 17.76 -24.57
N LEU A 295 13.34 18.84 -23.80
CA LEU A 295 14.61 19.46 -23.47
C LEU A 295 15.49 18.55 -22.59
N GLU A 296 14.85 17.80 -21.69
CA GLU A 296 15.46 16.77 -20.85
C GLU A 296 14.77 15.43 -21.15
N SER A 297 15.32 14.66 -22.09
CA SER A 297 14.81 13.34 -22.46
C SER A 297 15.93 12.38 -22.86
N PRO A 298 15.87 11.11 -22.42
CA PRO A 298 16.79 10.06 -22.87
C PRO A 298 16.58 9.66 -24.34
N THR A 299 15.43 10.00 -24.94
CA THR A 299 15.06 9.63 -26.32
C THR A 299 15.02 10.82 -27.26
N ARG A 300 15.72 11.91 -26.93
CA ARG A 300 15.70 13.13 -27.74
C ARG A 300 16.17 12.85 -29.17
N GLY A 301 15.32 13.14 -30.15
CA GLY A 301 15.56 12.85 -31.57
C GLY A 301 14.85 11.59 -32.07
N ASP A 302 14.22 10.80 -31.21
CA ASP A 302 13.53 9.56 -31.57
C ASP A 302 12.08 9.77 -31.99
N TRP A 303 11.50 8.69 -32.50
CA TRP A 303 10.07 8.59 -32.73
C TRP A 303 9.34 8.13 -31.48
N VAL A 304 8.45 8.98 -30.98
CA VAL A 304 7.71 8.70 -29.75
C VAL A 304 6.21 8.90 -29.94
N ALA A 305 5.46 8.40 -28.96
CA ALA A 305 4.07 8.69 -28.75
C ALA A 305 3.78 8.98 -27.27
N TRP A 306 2.67 9.67 -27.07
CA TRP A 306 2.09 10.02 -25.78
C TRP A 306 0.65 9.53 -25.75
N VAL A 307 0.23 9.00 -24.60
CA VAL A 307 -1.15 8.62 -24.36
C VAL A 307 -1.70 9.38 -23.16
N GLY A 308 -2.86 9.99 -23.33
CA GLY A 308 -3.59 10.71 -22.29
C GLY A 308 -5.00 11.04 -22.73
N ARG A 309 -5.59 12.11 -22.22
CA ARG A 309 -6.93 12.59 -22.61
C ARG A 309 -6.90 14.07 -22.99
N TYR A 310 -7.99 14.55 -23.59
CA TYR A 310 -8.12 15.95 -23.96
C TYR A 310 -8.02 16.88 -22.74
N GLU A 311 -8.52 16.44 -21.59
CA GLU A 311 -8.44 17.20 -20.33
C GLU A 311 -7.00 17.43 -19.88
N ASP A 312 -6.08 16.51 -20.19
CA ASP A 312 -4.65 16.69 -19.91
C ASP A 312 -4.07 17.82 -20.74
N LEU A 313 -4.50 17.95 -22.01
CA LEU A 313 -4.14 19.09 -22.86
C LEU A 313 -4.61 20.39 -22.24
N VAL A 314 -5.87 20.46 -21.79
CA VAL A 314 -6.48 21.66 -21.18
C VAL A 314 -5.78 22.05 -19.89
N ARG A 315 -5.49 21.08 -19.01
CA ARG A 315 -4.87 21.30 -17.69
C ARG A 315 -3.34 21.47 -17.76
N GLY A 316 -2.71 21.04 -18.84
CA GLY A 316 -1.25 20.96 -18.94
C GLY A 316 -0.64 19.82 -18.12
N SER A 317 -1.39 18.74 -17.90
CA SER A 317 -0.95 17.57 -17.15
C SER A 317 -0.13 16.62 -18.03
N GLU A 318 0.73 15.79 -17.42
CA GLU A 318 1.68 14.95 -18.17
C GLU A 318 1.05 13.78 -18.93
N GLY A 319 -0.23 13.45 -18.73
CA GLY A 319 -0.91 12.32 -19.36
C GLY A 319 -0.69 10.99 -18.63
N GLN A 320 -0.89 9.87 -19.33
CA GLN A 320 -0.87 8.52 -18.77
C GLN A 320 0.51 7.85 -18.89
N TYR A 321 1.09 7.80 -20.10
CA TYR A 321 2.41 7.23 -20.34
C TYR A 321 2.99 7.67 -21.71
N ARG A 322 4.31 7.53 -21.87
CA ARG A 322 5.05 7.72 -23.11
C ARG A 322 5.52 6.39 -23.70
N VAL A 323 5.64 6.36 -25.02
CA VAL A 323 6.10 5.19 -25.77
C VAL A 323 7.19 5.61 -26.74
N ARG A 324 8.36 4.98 -26.70
CA ARG A 324 9.36 5.07 -27.76
C ARG A 324 9.01 4.04 -28.84
N LEU A 325 8.69 4.52 -30.02
CA LEU A 325 8.25 3.69 -31.15
C LEU A 325 9.45 3.14 -31.93
N MET A 326 10.43 4.00 -32.25
CA MET A 326 11.68 3.60 -32.91
C MET A 326 12.83 4.54 -32.53
N ASP A 327 14.04 3.96 -32.52
CA ASP A 327 15.33 4.63 -32.32
C ASP A 327 15.81 5.28 -33.61
N ASN A 328 16.12 6.58 -33.58
CA ASN A 328 16.64 7.32 -34.73
C ASN A 328 18.15 7.57 -34.61
N HIS A 329 18.91 7.13 -35.59
CA HIS A 329 20.38 7.16 -35.53
C HIS A 329 21.04 8.44 -36.09
N LYS A 330 20.27 9.48 -36.44
CA LYS A 330 20.82 10.74 -36.97
C LYS A 330 20.10 11.98 -36.44
N GLY A 331 20.61 12.49 -35.32
CA GLY A 331 20.15 13.76 -34.72
C GLY A 331 18.63 13.80 -34.58
N ALA A 332 18.02 14.88 -35.10
CA ALA A 332 16.56 15.07 -35.13
C ALA A 332 15.96 14.89 -36.53
N ASP A 333 16.68 14.29 -37.47
CA ASP A 333 16.21 14.12 -38.86
C ASP A 333 15.35 12.85 -38.99
N CYS A 334 14.12 12.92 -38.50
CA CYS A 334 13.14 11.83 -38.53
C CYS A 334 11.74 12.40 -38.30
N CYS A 335 10.71 11.57 -38.20
CA CYS A 335 9.45 11.94 -37.53
C CYS A 335 8.67 13.11 -38.14
N TYR A 336 7.85 12.78 -39.14
CA TYR A 336 6.73 13.55 -39.67
C TYR A 336 5.58 12.54 -39.79
N PRO A 337 4.93 12.21 -38.67
CA PRO A 337 4.10 11.02 -38.63
C PRO A 337 2.73 11.23 -39.28
N GLY A 338 2.25 10.21 -39.98
CA GLY A 338 0.82 9.98 -40.19
C GLY A 338 0.31 8.96 -39.18
N VAL A 339 -0.90 9.12 -38.65
CA VAL A 339 -1.50 8.15 -37.71
C VAL A 339 -2.96 7.92 -38.05
N GLU A 340 -3.31 6.65 -38.18
CA GLU A 340 -4.67 6.18 -38.42
C GLU A 340 -5.14 5.29 -37.27
N SER A 341 -6.41 5.46 -36.88
CA SER A 341 -7.08 4.62 -35.88
C SER A 341 -8.02 3.65 -36.59
N LEU A 342 -7.86 2.37 -36.34
CA LEU A 342 -8.63 1.29 -36.96
C LEU A 342 -9.86 0.92 -36.11
N PRO A 343 -10.89 0.29 -36.72
CA PRO A 343 -12.11 -0.10 -35.99
C PRO A 343 -11.88 -1.06 -34.82
N ASP A 344 -10.82 -1.87 -34.89
CA ASP A 344 -10.43 -2.80 -33.83
C ASP A 344 -9.68 -2.13 -32.66
N GLY A 345 -9.52 -0.80 -32.70
CA GLY A 345 -8.78 -0.03 -31.69
C GLY A 345 -7.27 -0.03 -31.90
N SER A 346 -6.76 -0.64 -32.98
CA SER A 346 -5.33 -0.57 -33.32
C SER A 346 -4.99 0.79 -33.95
N PHE A 347 -3.80 1.28 -33.63
CA PHE A 347 -3.18 2.41 -34.32
C PHE A 347 -2.19 1.91 -35.35
N VAL A 348 -2.17 2.56 -36.52
CA VAL A 348 -1.12 2.44 -37.52
C VAL A 348 -0.48 3.81 -37.65
N THR A 349 0.73 3.94 -37.12
CA THR A 349 1.49 5.19 -37.16
C THR A 349 2.66 5.01 -38.12
N THR A 350 2.93 5.98 -38.99
CA THR A 350 3.88 5.84 -40.10
C THR A 350 4.75 7.07 -40.20
N THR A 351 6.06 6.90 -40.23
CA THR A 351 6.99 8.01 -40.40
C THR A 351 8.28 7.59 -41.09
N TYR A 352 9.12 8.56 -41.42
CA TYR A 352 10.50 8.35 -41.85
C TYR A 352 11.51 8.54 -40.71
N GLY A 353 12.72 8.01 -40.88
CA GLY A 353 13.85 8.21 -39.99
C GLY A 353 15.07 7.40 -40.40
N HIS A 354 16.19 7.66 -39.73
CA HIS A 354 17.43 6.90 -39.89
C HIS A 354 17.40 5.66 -39.00
N TRP A 355 16.58 4.68 -39.37
CA TRP A 355 16.36 3.46 -38.59
C TRP A 355 17.50 2.45 -38.65
N THR A 356 18.48 2.70 -39.54
CA THR A 356 19.68 1.87 -39.68
C THR A 356 20.89 2.80 -39.68
N PRO A 357 21.89 2.58 -38.79
CA PRO A 357 23.05 3.45 -38.69
C PRO A 357 23.79 3.60 -40.02
N GLY A 358 24.12 4.82 -40.40
CA GLY A 358 24.89 5.12 -41.61
C GLY A 358 24.11 5.11 -42.92
N GLU A 359 22.82 4.78 -42.91
CA GLU A 359 21.99 4.77 -44.12
C GLU A 359 21.14 6.04 -44.27
N GLU A 360 20.70 6.33 -45.51
CA GLU A 360 19.67 7.34 -45.80
C GLU A 360 18.33 6.93 -45.16
N PRO A 361 17.48 7.89 -44.78
CA PRO A 361 16.29 7.57 -44.04
C PRO A 361 15.22 6.99 -44.96
N TYR A 362 14.38 6.14 -44.38
CA TYR A 362 13.34 5.42 -45.07
C TYR A 362 12.08 5.35 -44.24
N ILE A 363 10.97 4.91 -44.84
CA ILE A 363 9.63 5.02 -44.25
C ILE A 363 9.23 3.69 -43.61
N VAL A 364 8.78 3.75 -42.37
CA VAL A 364 8.33 2.61 -41.57
C VAL A 364 6.97 2.92 -40.93
N SER A 365 6.10 1.93 -40.92
CA SER A 365 4.86 1.91 -40.12
C SER A 365 5.07 1.06 -38.87
N VAL A 366 4.50 1.49 -37.75
CA VAL A 366 4.36 0.72 -36.51
C VAL A 366 2.88 0.51 -36.21
N ARG A 367 2.50 -0.73 -35.91
CA ARG A 367 1.14 -1.10 -35.49
C ARG A 367 1.10 -1.46 -34.01
N LEU A 368 0.11 -0.95 -33.28
CA LEU A 368 -0.04 -1.20 -31.83
C LEU A 368 -1.49 -1.06 -31.35
N GLN A 369 -1.80 -1.53 -30.15
CA GLN A 369 -3.08 -1.28 -29.45
C GLN A 369 -2.84 -0.67 -28.08
N LEU A 370 -3.73 0.21 -27.60
CA LEU A 370 -3.55 0.78 -26.26
C LEU A 370 -3.66 -0.26 -25.14
N SER A 371 -4.51 -1.28 -25.31
CA SER A 371 -4.66 -2.37 -24.34
C SER A 371 -3.36 -3.13 -24.07
N GLU A 372 -2.51 -3.30 -25.08
CA GLU A 372 -1.20 -3.94 -24.94
C GLU A 372 -0.21 -3.03 -24.19
N LEU A 373 -0.32 -1.72 -24.40
CA LEU A 373 0.51 -0.72 -23.76
C LEU A 373 0.10 -0.53 -22.30
N ASP A 374 -1.21 -0.55 -22.01
CA ASP A 374 -1.75 -0.48 -20.65
C ASP A 374 -1.18 -1.60 -19.77
N ALA A 375 -1.14 -2.84 -20.28
CA ALA A 375 -0.58 -3.99 -19.58
C ALA A 375 0.92 -3.85 -19.28
N ARG A 376 1.64 -3.02 -20.04
CA ARG A 376 3.08 -2.75 -19.87
C ARG A 376 3.35 -1.50 -19.04
N ALA A 377 2.49 -0.50 -19.14
CA ALA A 377 2.52 0.72 -18.32
C ALA A 377 2.18 0.40 -16.85
N HIS A 378 1.30 -0.58 -16.64
CA HIS A 378 0.81 -1.02 -15.33
C HIS A 378 0.96 -2.54 -15.23
N PRO A 379 2.17 -3.08 -14.94
CA PRO A 379 2.32 -4.51 -14.72
C PRO A 379 1.36 -4.91 -13.59
N ARG A 380 0.49 -5.90 -13.85
CA ARG A 380 -0.43 -6.47 -12.84
C ARG A 380 0.33 -6.69 -11.55
N LEU A 381 -0.27 -6.32 -10.42
CA LEU A 381 0.29 -6.67 -9.11
C LEU A 381 0.50 -8.19 -9.09
N ALA A 382 1.77 -8.63 -9.05
CA ALA A 382 2.15 -10.03 -9.24
C ALA A 382 1.54 -11.01 -8.20
N HIS A 383 0.85 -10.48 -7.19
CA HIS A 383 0.39 -11.21 -6.01
C HIS A 383 -1.07 -10.88 -5.66
N VAL A 384 -1.97 -10.73 -6.64
CA VAL A 384 -3.42 -10.61 -6.37
C VAL A 384 -4.08 -11.98 -6.39
N GLU A 385 -4.75 -12.34 -5.31
CA GLU A 385 -5.48 -13.60 -5.17
C GLU A 385 -6.90 -13.34 -4.66
N ARG A 386 -7.88 -14.03 -5.25
CA ARG A 386 -9.25 -14.11 -4.70
C ARG A 386 -9.31 -15.26 -3.72
N VAL A 387 -9.38 -14.96 -2.43
CA VAL A 387 -9.34 -15.97 -1.36
C VAL A 387 -10.71 -16.44 -0.88
N ALA A 388 -11.76 -15.67 -1.18
CA ALA A 388 -13.16 -16.05 -0.98
C ALA A 388 -14.07 -15.27 -1.94
N PRO A 389 -15.36 -15.62 -2.07
CA PRO A 389 -16.26 -14.85 -2.91
C PRO A 389 -16.38 -13.40 -2.42
N GLY A 390 -15.98 -12.44 -3.25
CA GLY A 390 -15.98 -11.01 -2.90
C GLY A 390 -14.80 -10.58 -2.01
N VAL A 391 -13.78 -11.42 -1.83
CA VAL A 391 -12.61 -11.11 -0.98
C VAL A 391 -11.33 -11.36 -1.75
N TRP A 392 -10.49 -10.34 -1.81
CA TRP A 392 -9.19 -10.39 -2.47
C TRP A 392 -8.11 -9.94 -1.51
N THR A 393 -6.92 -10.47 -1.73
CA THR A 393 -5.68 -10.04 -1.07
C THR A 393 -4.66 -9.69 -2.15
N ALA A 394 -3.83 -8.69 -1.85
CA ALA A 394 -2.65 -8.37 -2.61
C ALA A 394 -1.45 -8.27 -1.68
N GLY A 395 -0.29 -8.72 -2.14
CA GLY A 395 0.96 -8.58 -1.41
C GLY A 395 1.72 -9.89 -1.19
N PHE A 396 2.88 -9.75 -0.54
CA PHE A 396 3.97 -10.70 -0.36
C PHE A 396 5.09 -10.68 -1.41
N GLY A 397 6.02 -9.75 -1.22
CA GLY A 397 7.36 -9.74 -1.79
C GLY A 397 8.36 -9.39 -0.70
N TRP A 398 9.00 -10.39 -0.09
CA TRP A 398 9.92 -10.19 1.04
C TRP A 398 11.04 -9.19 0.72
N SER A 399 11.66 -9.32 -0.45
CA SER A 399 12.72 -8.43 -0.93
C SER A 399 12.28 -6.97 -1.11
N ALA A 400 10.97 -6.75 -1.32
CA ALA A 400 10.39 -5.44 -1.55
C ALA A 400 9.65 -4.89 -0.31
N GLY A 401 9.66 -5.63 0.81
CA GLY A 401 9.03 -5.20 2.07
C GLY A 401 7.50 -5.11 1.99
N HIS A 402 6.86 -5.82 1.05
CA HIS A 402 5.42 -5.74 0.86
C HIS A 402 4.68 -6.38 2.04
N ALA A 403 3.72 -5.65 2.59
CA ALA A 403 2.74 -6.25 3.50
C ALA A 403 1.50 -6.68 2.74
N ASN A 404 0.75 -7.59 3.34
CA ASN A 404 -0.54 -7.95 2.79
C ASN A 404 -1.52 -6.80 3.01
N THR A 405 -2.32 -6.59 1.98
CA THR A 405 -3.47 -5.70 1.94
C THR A 405 -4.58 -6.48 1.23
N GLY A 406 -5.81 -6.00 1.28
CA GLY A 406 -6.89 -6.63 0.54
C GLY A 406 -8.07 -5.72 0.35
N TRP A 407 -9.08 -6.24 -0.31
CA TRP A 407 -10.35 -5.56 -0.44
C TRP A 407 -11.50 -6.54 -0.41
N VAL A 408 -12.64 -6.05 0.08
CA VAL A 408 -13.86 -6.81 0.29
C VAL A 408 -14.98 -6.08 -0.43
N GLU A 409 -15.63 -6.78 -1.36
CA GLU A 409 -16.84 -6.31 -2.01
C GLU A 409 -18.04 -6.52 -1.10
N MET A 410 -18.65 -5.42 -0.68
CA MET A 410 -19.92 -5.39 0.04
C MET A 410 -21.08 -5.17 -0.95
N SER A 411 -22.32 -5.18 -0.47
CA SER A 411 -23.51 -5.00 -1.31
C SER A 411 -23.52 -3.71 -2.12
N ASP A 412 -23.01 -2.61 -1.57
CA ASP A 412 -23.11 -1.25 -2.11
C ASP A 412 -21.76 -0.51 -2.18
N HIS A 413 -20.70 -1.08 -1.60
CA HIS A 413 -19.38 -0.46 -1.56
C HIS A 413 -18.25 -1.49 -1.46
N THR A 414 -17.02 -1.01 -1.61
CA THR A 414 -15.80 -1.79 -1.37
C THR A 414 -15.10 -1.28 -0.11
N VAL A 415 -14.69 -2.23 0.73
CA VAL A 415 -13.87 -2.00 1.93
C VAL A 415 -12.44 -2.38 1.59
N LEU A 416 -11.51 -1.43 1.68
CA LEU A 416 -10.08 -1.74 1.65
C LEU A 416 -9.62 -2.22 3.03
N VAL A 417 -8.65 -3.13 3.06
CA VAL A 417 -8.03 -3.64 4.28
C VAL A 417 -6.53 -3.41 4.18
N ASP A 418 -6.01 -2.60 5.10
CA ASP A 418 -4.64 -2.07 5.12
C ASP A 418 -4.21 -1.29 3.87
N LEU A 419 -3.08 -0.59 4.03
CA LEU A 419 -2.44 0.15 2.97
C LEU A 419 -1.50 -0.75 2.16
N PRO A 420 -1.41 -0.56 0.83
CA PRO A 420 -0.62 -1.39 -0.07
C PRO A 420 0.88 -1.05 0.04
N ARG A 421 1.48 -1.19 1.23
CA ARG A 421 2.86 -0.78 1.49
C ARG A 421 3.83 -1.56 0.59
N GLY A 422 4.68 -0.81 -0.11
CA GLY A 422 5.61 -1.33 -1.10
C GLY A 422 5.01 -1.53 -2.50
N LEU A 423 3.71 -1.31 -2.68
CA LEU A 423 3.05 -1.31 -3.99
C LEU A 423 2.64 0.13 -4.37
N PRO A 424 2.74 0.51 -5.65
CA PRO A 424 2.19 1.79 -6.11
C PRO A 424 0.67 1.85 -5.87
N LEU A 425 0.22 2.88 -5.16
CA LEU A 425 -1.19 3.03 -4.79
C LEU A 425 -2.12 3.09 -6.02
N ALA A 426 -1.66 3.71 -7.12
CA ALA A 426 -2.43 3.80 -8.36
C ALA A 426 -2.70 2.41 -8.97
N ASP A 427 -1.69 1.56 -9.02
CA ASP A 427 -1.79 0.19 -9.55
C ASP A 427 -2.68 -0.67 -8.65
N TYR A 428 -2.52 -0.54 -7.33
CA TYR A 428 -3.41 -1.20 -6.36
C TYR A 428 -4.88 -0.81 -6.56
N LEU A 429 -5.18 0.49 -6.68
CA LEU A 429 -6.55 0.96 -6.92
C LEU A 429 -7.08 0.56 -8.31
N ALA A 430 -6.20 0.38 -9.30
CA ALA A 430 -6.59 -0.16 -10.60
C ALA A 430 -7.02 -1.63 -10.49
N GLU A 431 -6.28 -2.46 -9.76
CA GLU A 431 -6.65 -3.87 -9.51
C GLU A 431 -7.95 -3.99 -8.70
N VAL A 432 -8.15 -3.13 -7.69
CA VAL A 432 -9.43 -3.05 -6.96
C VAL A 432 -10.57 -2.77 -7.95
N ARG A 433 -10.46 -1.73 -8.79
CA ARG A 433 -11.49 -1.38 -9.78
C ARG A 433 -11.70 -2.45 -10.85
N ALA A 434 -10.69 -3.25 -11.16
CA ALA A 434 -10.79 -4.33 -12.13
C ALA A 434 -11.52 -5.56 -11.57
N THR A 435 -11.53 -5.75 -10.25
CA THR A 435 -12.06 -6.96 -9.59
C THR A 435 -13.40 -6.75 -8.89
N THR A 436 -13.79 -5.50 -8.62
CA THR A 436 -15.10 -5.15 -8.05
C THR A 436 -15.78 -4.02 -8.82
N ALA A 437 -17.10 -4.13 -8.99
CA ALA A 437 -17.93 -3.08 -9.58
C ALA A 437 -18.37 -2.01 -8.57
N ARG A 438 -18.02 -2.17 -7.28
CA ARG A 438 -18.49 -1.29 -6.20
C ARG A 438 -17.49 -0.17 -5.91
N PRO A 439 -17.96 1.04 -5.56
CA PRO A 439 -17.08 2.15 -5.23
C PRO A 439 -16.37 1.90 -3.90
N VAL A 440 -15.09 2.26 -3.83
CA VAL A 440 -14.32 2.26 -2.58
C VAL A 440 -14.88 3.32 -1.63
N ARG A 441 -15.27 2.90 -0.41
CA ARG A 441 -15.86 3.80 0.60
C ARG A 441 -15.24 3.69 1.98
N LYS A 442 -14.74 2.52 2.36
CA LYS A 442 -14.21 2.29 3.70
C LYS A 442 -12.78 1.76 3.64
N LEU A 443 -12.03 2.04 4.69
CA LEU A 443 -10.70 1.49 4.92
C LEU A 443 -10.61 0.93 6.34
N VAL A 444 -10.29 -0.35 6.47
CA VAL A 444 -9.94 -0.98 7.75
C VAL A 444 -8.42 -0.97 7.88
N LEU A 445 -7.89 -0.18 8.81
CA LEU A 445 -6.46 -0.13 9.12
C LEU A 445 -6.17 -1.11 10.26
N THR A 446 -5.48 -2.21 9.95
CA THR A 446 -4.98 -3.13 10.98
C THR A 446 -3.72 -2.60 11.66
N ARG A 447 -3.00 -1.70 10.97
CA ARG A 447 -1.78 -1.03 11.43
C ARG A 447 -1.61 0.37 10.80
N TYR A 448 -0.78 1.20 11.42
CA TYR A 448 -0.40 2.53 10.92
C TYR A 448 1.02 2.91 11.33
N ASP A 449 1.74 3.55 10.41
CA ASP A 449 3.08 4.13 10.56
C ASP A 449 3.02 5.57 10.02
N ASP A 450 3.82 6.49 10.56
CA ASP A 450 3.70 7.92 10.20
C ASP A 450 4.03 8.16 8.70
N ARG A 451 4.79 7.25 8.09
CA ARG A 451 5.08 7.23 6.64
C ARG A 451 3.84 6.97 5.76
N ASP A 452 2.76 6.45 6.35
CA ASP A 452 1.52 6.15 5.64
C ASP A 452 0.65 7.38 5.34
N ALA A 453 0.96 8.53 5.96
CA ALA A 453 0.12 9.73 5.89
C ALA A 453 -0.20 10.18 4.45
N GLY A 454 0.77 10.04 3.52
CA GLY A 454 0.59 10.34 2.10
C GLY A 454 -0.45 9.43 1.44
N ALA A 455 -0.30 8.11 1.59
CA ALA A 455 -1.23 7.14 1.02
C ALA A 455 -2.65 7.30 1.59
N LEU A 456 -2.78 7.64 2.87
CA LEU A 456 -4.07 7.87 3.52
C LEU A 456 -4.78 9.12 2.96
N LYS A 457 -4.03 10.19 2.70
CA LYS A 457 -4.52 11.40 2.04
C LYS A 457 -5.03 11.07 0.63
N ASP A 458 -4.26 10.31 -0.14
CA ASP A 458 -4.61 9.95 -1.51
C ASP A 458 -5.85 9.04 -1.57
N LEU A 459 -5.98 8.08 -0.65
CA LEU A 459 -7.17 7.25 -0.53
C LEU A 459 -8.42 8.04 -0.15
N THR A 460 -8.28 9.03 0.72
CA THR A 460 -9.39 9.93 1.08
C THR A 460 -9.82 10.75 -0.14
N ALA A 461 -8.86 11.23 -0.94
CA ALA A 461 -9.13 11.90 -2.21
C ALA A 461 -9.78 10.95 -3.24
N ALA A 462 -9.42 9.66 -3.21
CA ALA A 462 -9.99 8.62 -4.07
C ALA A 462 -11.38 8.12 -3.65
N GLY A 463 -11.96 8.65 -2.56
CA GLY A 463 -13.36 8.42 -2.19
C GLY A 463 -13.59 7.59 -0.93
N VAL A 464 -12.54 7.21 -0.19
CA VAL A 464 -12.67 6.66 1.17
C VAL A 464 -13.30 7.74 2.06
N ARG A 465 -14.39 7.39 2.75
CA ARG A 465 -15.17 8.27 3.64
C ARG A 465 -15.12 7.85 5.09
N GLU A 466 -14.86 6.58 5.37
CA GLU A 466 -14.84 6.02 6.71
C GLU A 466 -13.57 5.19 6.91
N ILE A 467 -12.86 5.45 7.99
CA ILE A 467 -11.68 4.68 8.40
C ILE A 467 -12.02 3.97 9.71
N VAL A 468 -11.71 2.68 9.76
CA VAL A 468 -11.84 1.87 10.97
C VAL A 468 -10.43 1.53 11.46
N ALA A 469 -10.13 1.79 12.73
CA ALA A 469 -8.83 1.48 13.30
C ALA A 469 -8.91 1.26 14.81
N ALA A 470 -7.94 0.53 15.39
CA ALA A 470 -7.82 0.43 16.84
C ALA A 470 -7.61 1.81 17.49
N PRO A 471 -8.07 2.07 18.73
CA PRO A 471 -7.88 3.37 19.40
C PRO A 471 -6.42 3.87 19.43
N ALA A 472 -5.47 2.95 19.62
CA ALA A 472 -4.03 3.27 19.60
C ALA A 472 -3.52 3.71 18.21
N ILE A 473 -4.15 3.22 17.13
CA ILE A 473 -3.87 3.67 15.77
C ILE A 473 -4.57 5.00 15.52
N ALA A 474 -5.84 5.12 15.88
CA ALA A 474 -6.65 6.33 15.70
C ALA A 474 -6.00 7.56 16.35
N ALA A 475 -5.40 7.41 17.53
CA ALA A 475 -4.70 8.48 18.25
C ALA A 475 -3.45 8.99 17.52
N ARG A 476 -2.94 8.28 16.51
CA ARG A 476 -1.74 8.62 15.74
C ARG A 476 -2.06 9.09 14.31
N LEU A 477 -3.33 9.08 13.91
CA LEU A 477 -3.71 9.49 12.57
C LEU A 477 -3.44 10.98 12.35
N PRO A 478 -3.20 11.42 11.10
CA PRO A 478 -2.95 12.82 10.79
C PRO A 478 -4.13 13.71 11.19
N PRO A 479 -3.89 14.99 11.54
CA PRO A 479 -4.96 15.94 11.84
C PRO A 479 -6.01 16.00 10.74
N GLY A 480 -7.29 15.96 11.12
CA GLY A 480 -8.43 15.98 10.18
C GLY A 480 -8.85 14.60 9.65
N VAL A 481 -8.13 13.53 10.00
CA VAL A 481 -8.52 12.15 9.69
C VAL A 481 -9.10 11.50 10.94
N ASN A 482 -10.40 11.20 10.91
CA ASN A 482 -11.08 10.53 12.00
C ASN A 482 -11.28 9.04 11.69
N ALA A 483 -11.14 8.20 12.71
CA ALA A 483 -11.43 6.77 12.61
C ALA A 483 -12.44 6.32 13.66
N VAL A 484 -13.29 5.37 13.29
CA VAL A 484 -14.15 4.65 14.24
C VAL A 484 -13.40 3.44 14.81
N SER A 485 -13.65 3.13 16.07
CA SER A 485 -12.90 2.11 16.82
C SER A 485 -13.47 0.69 16.73
N SER A 486 -14.58 0.51 16.02
CA SER A 486 -15.28 -0.77 15.95
C SER A 486 -15.85 -1.04 14.56
N ILE A 487 -15.89 -2.32 14.21
CA ILE A 487 -16.53 -2.89 13.03
C ILE A 487 -17.06 -4.27 13.43
N PRO A 488 -18.19 -4.75 12.89
CA PRO A 488 -18.62 -6.13 13.09
C PRO A 488 -17.51 -7.12 12.73
N GLY A 489 -17.22 -8.06 13.64
CA GLY A 489 -16.10 -9.01 13.51
C GLY A 489 -14.71 -8.42 13.78
N GLY A 490 -14.61 -7.16 14.19
CA GLY A 490 -13.35 -6.51 14.58
C GLY A 490 -12.84 -6.99 15.93
N ILE A 491 -11.53 -7.22 16.03
CA ILE A 491 -10.86 -7.76 17.22
C ILE A 491 -9.66 -6.87 17.55
N LEU A 492 -9.70 -6.25 18.74
CA LEU A 492 -8.64 -5.37 19.22
C LEU A 492 -7.64 -6.14 20.07
N ALA A 493 -6.36 -6.05 19.72
CA ALA A 493 -5.30 -6.73 20.46
C ALA A 493 -3.94 -6.05 20.24
N ALA A 494 -3.13 -5.93 21.30
CA ALA A 494 -1.76 -5.36 21.23
C ALA A 494 -1.65 -4.00 20.48
N GLY A 495 -2.69 -3.17 20.59
CA GLY A 495 -2.76 -1.88 19.89
C GLY A 495 -3.04 -1.98 18.38
N ALA A 496 -3.46 -3.13 17.88
CA ALA A 496 -3.84 -3.41 16.50
C ALA A 496 -5.30 -3.86 16.38
N LEU A 497 -5.78 -3.93 15.14
CA LEU A 497 -7.13 -4.40 14.78
C LEU A 497 -7.00 -5.58 13.81
N ALA A 498 -7.59 -6.72 14.13
CA ALA A 498 -7.86 -7.78 13.15
C ALA A 498 -9.34 -7.75 12.76
N TRP A 499 -9.67 -8.21 11.56
CA TRP A 499 -11.04 -8.22 11.06
C TRP A 499 -11.46 -9.59 10.53
N ARG A 500 -12.47 -10.18 11.17
CA ARG A 500 -13.06 -11.46 10.80
C ARG A 500 -14.35 -11.25 10.00
N LEU A 501 -14.36 -11.74 8.77
CA LEU A 501 -15.57 -11.84 7.93
C LEU A 501 -16.29 -13.15 8.25
N GLU A 502 -17.27 -13.09 9.16
CA GLU A 502 -17.90 -14.29 9.71
C GLU A 502 -18.61 -15.14 8.65
N ASP A 503 -19.30 -14.49 7.71
CA ASP A 503 -20.06 -15.10 6.62
C ASP A 503 -19.17 -15.72 5.53
N ARG A 504 -17.89 -15.30 5.47
CA ARG A 504 -16.92 -15.78 4.48
C ARG A 504 -15.86 -16.71 5.06
N GLY A 505 -15.76 -16.81 6.38
CA GLY A 505 -14.73 -17.61 7.04
C GLY A 505 -13.31 -17.07 6.83
N VAL A 506 -13.15 -15.76 6.62
CA VAL A 506 -11.86 -15.11 6.36
C VAL A 506 -11.45 -14.22 7.53
N LEU A 507 -10.17 -14.27 7.91
CA LEU A 507 -9.55 -13.38 8.90
C LEU A 507 -8.45 -12.54 8.26
N PHE A 508 -8.64 -11.23 8.21
CA PHE A 508 -7.53 -10.28 8.03
C PHE A 508 -6.88 -10.06 9.39
N ALA A 509 -5.78 -10.76 9.65
CA ALA A 509 -5.17 -10.81 10.97
C ALA A 509 -4.28 -9.59 11.26
N GLY A 510 -3.90 -8.82 10.24
CA GLY A 510 -3.00 -7.69 10.39
C GLY A 510 -1.69 -8.10 11.06
N PRO A 511 -1.07 -7.25 11.90
CA PRO A 511 0.19 -7.58 12.55
C PRO A 511 0.06 -8.67 13.62
N LEU A 512 -1.15 -9.13 13.99
CA LEU A 512 -1.32 -10.14 15.04
C LEU A 512 -0.81 -11.52 14.63
N VAL A 513 -0.78 -11.80 13.33
CA VAL A 513 -0.31 -13.07 12.78
C VAL A 513 0.63 -12.77 11.62
N VAL A 514 1.79 -13.42 11.64
CA VAL A 514 2.70 -13.46 10.50
C VAL A 514 2.81 -14.89 9.99
N ASN A 515 2.86 -15.05 8.68
CA ASN A 515 3.16 -16.33 8.04
C ASN A 515 4.32 -16.16 7.05
N GLY A 516 5.36 -15.52 7.55
CA GLY A 516 6.51 -15.11 6.78
C GLY A 516 7.59 -14.61 7.73
N PRO A 517 8.09 -13.38 7.57
CA PRO A 517 9.11 -12.86 8.47
C PRO A 517 8.59 -12.69 9.90
N ARG A 518 9.49 -12.74 10.88
CA ARG A 518 9.11 -12.68 12.30
C ARG A 518 8.23 -11.47 12.61
N ALA A 519 7.35 -11.65 13.57
CA ALA A 519 6.61 -10.55 14.17
C ALA A 519 7.57 -9.63 14.95
N VAL A 520 7.39 -8.31 14.82
CA VAL A 520 8.14 -7.33 15.62
C VAL A 520 7.46 -7.20 16.98
N LEU A 521 8.15 -7.60 18.05
CA LEU A 521 7.57 -7.61 19.40
C LEU A 521 7.82 -6.33 20.18
N THR A 522 8.90 -5.61 19.87
CA THR A 522 9.28 -4.38 20.56
C THR A 522 8.13 -3.36 20.56
N GLY A 523 7.82 -2.79 21.72
CA GLY A 523 6.73 -1.84 21.89
C GLY A 523 5.33 -2.47 21.98
N ARG A 524 5.20 -3.80 22.07
CA ARG A 524 3.92 -4.52 22.13
C ARG A 524 3.73 -5.22 23.48
N ASP A 525 2.50 -5.23 23.99
CA ASP A 525 2.11 -6.03 25.15
C ASP A 525 1.96 -7.49 24.72
N THR A 526 3.02 -8.30 24.91
CA THR A 526 3.05 -9.68 24.41
C THR A 526 2.14 -10.61 25.21
N ALA A 527 1.79 -10.25 26.45
CA ALA A 527 0.81 -10.98 27.26
C ALA A 527 -0.60 -10.81 26.70
N ALA A 528 -1.01 -9.56 26.42
CA ALA A 528 -2.29 -9.25 25.80
C ALA A 528 -2.38 -9.82 24.37
N TRP A 529 -1.28 -9.81 23.61
CA TRP A 529 -1.22 -10.43 22.30
C TRP A 529 -1.48 -11.94 22.38
N THR A 530 -0.80 -12.64 23.27
CA THR A 530 -0.99 -14.09 23.46
C THR A 530 -2.43 -14.42 23.89
N ALA A 531 -3.02 -13.61 24.76
CA ALA A 531 -4.41 -13.77 25.19
C ALA A 531 -5.41 -13.57 24.03
N ALA A 532 -5.18 -12.57 23.18
CA ALA A 532 -6.03 -12.32 22.02
C ALA A 532 -5.96 -13.44 20.98
N LEU A 533 -4.77 -14.01 20.73
CA LEU A 533 -4.63 -15.17 19.86
C LEU A 533 -5.37 -16.40 20.41
N ARG A 534 -5.36 -16.59 21.73
CA ARG A 534 -6.14 -17.64 22.39
C ARG A 534 -7.66 -17.44 22.26
N ASP A 535 -8.15 -16.20 22.26
CA ASP A 535 -9.58 -15.95 21.97
C ASP A 535 -9.90 -16.16 20.49
N LEU A 536 -8.99 -15.76 19.59
CA LEU A 536 -9.10 -15.99 18.15
C LEU A 536 -9.20 -17.48 17.81
N GLU A 537 -8.40 -18.34 18.45
CA GLU A 537 -8.47 -19.81 18.28
C GLU A 537 -9.87 -20.40 18.58
N LYS A 538 -10.69 -19.70 19.38
CA LYS A 538 -12.07 -20.13 19.69
C LYS A 538 -13.08 -19.71 18.62
N LYS A 539 -12.71 -18.85 17.67
CA LYS A 539 -13.59 -18.36 16.60
C LYS A 539 -13.47 -19.23 15.35
N LYS A 540 -14.51 -19.17 14.50
CA LYS A 540 -14.55 -19.93 13.24
C LYS A 540 -14.05 -19.08 12.07
N PHE A 541 -13.02 -19.55 11.38
CA PHE A 541 -12.49 -19.09 10.09
C PHE A 541 -11.58 -20.18 9.51
N THR A 542 -11.46 -20.24 8.18
CA THR A 542 -10.63 -21.24 7.47
C THR A 542 -9.51 -20.59 6.68
N VAL A 543 -9.62 -19.30 6.36
CA VAL A 543 -8.61 -18.52 5.64
C VAL A 543 -8.09 -17.43 6.55
N VAL A 544 -6.76 -17.32 6.65
CA VAL A 544 -6.05 -16.29 7.40
C VAL A 544 -5.13 -15.52 6.46
N ILE A 545 -5.36 -14.22 6.36
CA ILE A 545 -4.51 -13.28 5.65
C ILE A 545 -3.64 -12.60 6.72
N PRO A 546 -2.37 -13.02 6.88
CA PRO A 546 -1.48 -12.44 7.88
C PRO A 546 -1.05 -11.03 7.44
N GLY A 547 -0.52 -10.21 8.35
CA GLY A 547 -0.01 -8.88 7.98
C GLY A 547 1.21 -8.94 7.06
N HIS A 548 2.03 -9.99 7.20
CA HIS A 548 3.11 -10.33 6.27
C HIS A 548 3.17 -11.85 6.12
N GLY A 549 3.56 -12.30 4.93
CA GLY A 549 3.66 -13.73 4.63
C GLY A 549 2.57 -14.24 3.72
N SER A 550 2.63 -15.54 3.41
CA SER A 550 1.64 -16.20 2.58
C SER A 550 0.30 -16.35 3.30
N VAL A 551 -0.80 -16.28 2.55
CA VAL A 551 -2.13 -16.68 3.04
C VAL A 551 -2.06 -18.10 3.64
N SER A 552 -2.78 -18.33 4.73
CA SER A 552 -2.74 -19.57 5.50
C SER A 552 -4.12 -19.94 6.03
N ASP A 553 -4.16 -20.92 6.93
CA ASP A 553 -5.37 -21.35 7.64
C ASP A 553 -5.27 -21.02 9.13
N SER A 554 -6.21 -21.54 9.93
CA SER A 554 -6.27 -21.31 11.37
C SER A 554 -5.03 -21.80 12.14
N SER A 555 -4.21 -22.69 11.57
CA SER A 555 -2.97 -23.14 12.19
C SER A 555 -1.95 -22.01 12.35
N ALA A 556 -1.97 -20.98 11.49
CA ALA A 556 -1.08 -19.82 11.62
C ALA A 556 -1.31 -19.04 12.93
N VAL A 557 -2.57 -18.91 13.35
CA VAL A 557 -2.94 -18.30 14.64
C VAL A 557 -2.39 -19.13 15.79
N SER A 558 -2.58 -20.45 15.72
CA SER A 558 -2.11 -21.38 16.76
C SER A 558 -0.59 -21.37 16.87
N ARG A 559 0.11 -21.36 15.73
CA ARG A 559 1.56 -21.29 15.65
C ARG A 559 2.09 -20.00 16.28
N GLN A 560 1.54 -18.84 15.88
CA GLN A 560 1.94 -17.54 16.45
C GLN A 560 1.74 -17.50 17.97
N ARG A 561 0.62 -18.02 18.47
CA ARG A 561 0.34 -18.08 19.91
C ARG A 561 1.34 -18.96 20.64
N ARG A 562 1.64 -20.15 20.10
CA ARG A 562 2.60 -21.09 20.69
C ARG A 562 4.00 -20.50 20.72
N MET A 563 4.43 -19.84 19.64
CA MET A 563 5.72 -19.14 19.55
C MET A 563 5.85 -18.06 20.64
N LEU A 564 4.85 -17.18 20.79
CA LEU A 564 4.85 -16.13 21.82
C LEU A 564 4.81 -16.71 23.24
N ALA A 565 3.98 -17.72 23.47
CA ALA A 565 3.88 -18.38 24.77
C ALA A 565 5.21 -19.05 25.15
N GLU A 566 5.85 -19.74 24.21
CA GLU A 566 7.13 -20.41 24.43
C GLU A 566 8.26 -19.41 24.69
N LEU A 567 8.30 -18.29 23.94
CA LEU A 567 9.26 -17.23 24.17
C LEU A 567 9.12 -16.64 25.59
N ARG A 568 7.89 -16.28 25.99
CA ARG A 568 7.62 -15.77 27.35
C ARG A 568 7.98 -16.80 28.41
N ARG A 569 7.67 -18.07 28.18
CA ARG A 569 7.97 -19.17 29.10
C ARG A 569 9.47 -19.32 29.32
N GLN A 570 10.27 -19.41 28.26
CA GLN A 570 11.72 -19.56 28.38
C GLN A 570 12.38 -18.34 29.00
N VAL A 571 12.00 -17.12 28.60
CA VAL A 571 12.50 -15.88 29.23
C VAL A 571 12.13 -15.86 30.72
N GLY A 572 10.89 -16.21 31.05
CA GLY A 572 10.44 -16.29 32.43
C GLY A 572 11.24 -17.29 33.27
N TYR A 573 11.62 -18.43 32.69
CA TYR A 573 12.44 -19.42 33.36
C TYR A 573 13.89 -18.98 33.58
N VAL A 574 14.47 -18.21 32.65
CA VAL A 574 15.79 -17.59 32.84
C VAL A 574 15.74 -16.59 34.00
N ILE A 575 14.68 -15.78 34.10
CA ILE A 575 14.46 -14.84 35.22
C ILE A 575 14.28 -15.59 36.56
N ALA A 576 13.43 -16.62 36.57
CA ALA A 576 13.10 -17.38 37.79
C ALA A 576 14.34 -18.02 38.44
N ARG A 577 15.30 -18.47 37.63
CA ARG A 577 16.58 -19.04 38.06
C ARG A 577 17.59 -18.00 38.56
N GLY A 578 17.33 -16.71 38.34
CA GLY A 578 18.24 -15.61 38.70
C GLY A 578 19.41 -15.46 37.72
N MET A 579 19.29 -15.96 36.49
CA MET A 579 20.36 -15.86 35.50
C MET A 579 20.61 -14.41 35.08
N PRO A 580 21.88 -14.04 34.80
CA PRO A 580 22.22 -12.70 34.35
C PRO A 580 21.66 -12.43 32.94
N ARG A 581 21.28 -11.17 32.68
CA ARG A 581 20.63 -10.75 31.41
C ARG A 581 21.50 -11.07 30.20
N GLU A 582 22.82 -11.07 30.36
CA GLU A 582 23.80 -11.34 29.30
C GLU A 582 23.70 -12.78 28.75
N LYS A 583 23.13 -13.72 29.53
CA LYS A 583 22.92 -15.12 29.13
C LYS A 583 21.59 -15.37 28.44
N LEU A 584 20.72 -14.37 28.39
CA LEU A 584 19.35 -14.52 27.93
C LEU A 584 19.25 -15.06 26.50
N THR A 585 20.06 -14.55 25.57
CA THR A 585 20.05 -14.99 24.16
C THR A 585 20.69 -16.37 23.96
N ASP A 586 21.49 -16.83 24.91
CA ASP A 586 22.13 -18.15 24.84
C ASP A 586 21.14 -19.26 25.25
N GLU A 587 20.27 -18.95 26.21
CA GLU A 587 19.31 -19.89 26.81
C GLU A 587 18.00 -20.01 26.03
N VAL A 588 17.58 -18.95 25.32
CA VAL A 588 16.29 -18.94 24.62
C VAL A 588 16.44 -19.59 23.23
N ARG A 589 15.72 -20.69 23.00
CA ARG A 589 15.70 -21.48 21.76
C ARG A 589 14.26 -21.90 21.44
N ILE A 590 13.62 -21.21 20.51
CA ILE A 590 12.26 -21.55 20.07
C ILE A 590 12.32 -22.81 19.19
N SER A 591 11.51 -23.81 19.56
CA SER A 591 11.33 -25.03 18.75
C SER A 591 10.87 -24.66 17.35
N SER A 592 11.46 -25.33 16.37
CA SER A 592 11.20 -25.04 14.97
C SER A 592 9.79 -25.44 14.52
N GLU A 593 9.08 -26.25 15.31
CA GLU A 593 7.65 -26.54 15.12
C GLU A 593 6.74 -25.31 15.31
N PHE A 594 7.25 -24.25 15.95
CA PHE A 594 6.52 -22.98 16.14
C PHE A 594 6.92 -21.91 15.10
N LEU A 595 7.81 -22.25 14.17
CA LEU A 595 8.34 -21.34 13.15
C LEU A 595 7.75 -21.66 11.76
N VAL A 596 7.71 -20.66 10.88
CA VAL A 596 7.43 -20.74 9.43
C VAL A 596 8.57 -21.42 8.67
N TRP A 597 9.79 -21.39 9.22
CA TRP A 597 11.03 -21.82 8.56
C TRP A 597 11.44 -20.94 7.37
N MET A 598 11.56 -19.63 7.62
CA MET A 598 12.16 -18.68 6.68
C MET A 598 13.28 -17.91 7.37
N ASN A 599 14.23 -17.39 6.58
CA ASN A 599 15.27 -16.51 7.08
C ASN A 599 14.64 -15.34 7.87
N GLY A 600 15.04 -15.20 9.13
CA GLY A 600 14.58 -14.12 10.01
C GLY A 600 13.26 -14.38 10.73
N ASP A 601 12.78 -15.63 10.83
CA ASP A 601 11.58 -15.98 11.60
C ASP A 601 11.85 -16.30 13.09
N THR A 602 13.10 -16.58 13.46
CA THR A 602 13.48 -16.73 14.88
C THR A 602 13.45 -15.37 15.61
N PRO A 603 13.01 -15.31 16.88
CA PRO A 603 13.06 -14.08 17.66
C PRO A 603 14.48 -13.49 17.66
N ALA A 604 14.59 -12.19 17.39
CA ALA A 604 15.85 -11.48 17.48
C ALA A 604 16.17 -11.14 18.94
N LYS A 605 17.42 -10.73 19.19
CA LYS A 605 17.87 -10.29 20.52
C LYS A 605 16.94 -9.24 21.13
N GLU A 606 16.49 -8.28 20.32
CA GLU A 606 15.61 -7.19 20.80
C GLU A 606 14.23 -7.70 21.23
N ASP A 607 13.72 -8.77 20.61
CA ASP A 607 12.44 -9.37 20.98
C ASP A 607 12.56 -10.08 22.34
N VAL A 608 13.65 -10.83 22.53
CA VAL A 608 13.93 -11.54 23.79
C VAL A 608 14.15 -10.55 24.93
N GLU A 609 14.90 -9.48 24.70
CA GLU A 609 15.11 -8.41 25.68
C GLU A 609 13.83 -7.62 25.98
N TRP A 610 12.96 -7.43 24.99
CA TRP A 610 11.66 -6.79 25.21
C TRP A 610 10.80 -7.62 26.17
N VAL A 611 10.67 -8.92 25.91
CA VAL A 611 9.93 -9.85 26.79
C VAL A 611 10.54 -9.90 28.19
N TRP A 612 11.86 -9.85 28.31
CA TRP A 612 12.53 -9.72 29.62
C TRP A 612 12.10 -8.46 30.35
N SER A 613 12.03 -7.32 29.66
CA SER A 613 11.61 -6.05 30.26
C SER A 613 10.14 -6.09 30.73
N GLU A 614 9.27 -6.80 30.01
CA GLU A 614 7.87 -7.01 30.41
C GLU A 614 7.76 -7.91 31.64
N LEU A 615 8.63 -8.92 31.76
CA LEU A 615 8.64 -9.91 32.84
C LEU A 615 9.49 -9.52 34.04
N THR A 616 10.08 -8.32 34.04
CA THR A 616 10.86 -7.79 35.18
C THR A 616 10.27 -6.52 35.79
N ALA A 617 10.58 -6.28 37.06
CA ALA A 617 10.20 -5.06 37.76
C ALA A 617 10.80 -3.82 37.07
N PRO A 618 10.05 -2.70 36.97
CA PRO A 618 8.76 -2.46 37.61
C PRO A 618 7.52 -2.91 36.78
N HIS A 619 7.68 -3.41 35.56
CA HIS A 619 6.56 -3.68 34.64
C HIS A 619 5.80 -4.99 34.94
N ALA A 620 6.53 -6.02 35.36
CA ALA A 620 6.04 -7.38 35.57
C ALA A 620 4.76 -7.56 36.41
N PRO A 621 4.64 -6.99 37.62
CA PRO A 621 3.63 -7.43 38.59
C PRO A 621 2.21 -7.17 38.10
N PHE A 622 2.00 -6.25 37.16
CA PHE A 622 0.67 -5.91 36.64
C PHE A 622 0.67 -5.70 35.11
N ASN A 623 1.66 -6.24 34.40
CA ASN A 623 1.89 -5.98 32.96
C ASN A 623 1.83 -4.47 32.63
N GLY A 624 2.44 -3.63 33.47
CA GLY A 624 2.45 -2.16 33.35
C GLY A 624 1.11 -1.45 33.60
N LYS A 625 0.05 -2.15 34.00
CA LYS A 625 -1.28 -1.58 34.24
C LYS A 625 -1.58 -1.56 35.74
N PRO A 626 -1.42 -0.41 36.43
CA PRO A 626 -1.62 -0.36 37.88
C PRO A 626 -3.03 -0.80 38.27
N VAL A 627 -3.12 -1.61 39.33
CA VAL A 627 -4.37 -2.12 39.91
C VAL A 627 -4.60 -1.55 41.31
N SER A 628 -5.81 -1.68 41.83
CA SER A 628 -6.17 -1.28 43.19
C SER A 628 -6.86 -2.42 43.96
N ARG A 629 -6.63 -2.47 45.28
CA ARG A 629 -7.35 -3.37 46.19
C ARG A 629 -8.86 -3.14 46.21
N SER A 630 -9.30 -1.94 45.80
CA SER A 630 -10.69 -1.53 45.74
C SER A 630 -11.39 -1.90 44.44
N ASP A 631 -10.67 -2.50 43.49
CA ASP A 631 -11.26 -2.92 42.22
C ASP A 631 -12.34 -3.99 42.45
N ALA A 632 -13.34 -4.04 41.57
CA ALA A 632 -14.52 -4.90 41.74
C ALA A 632 -14.17 -6.39 41.83
N ALA A 633 -13.12 -6.82 41.11
CA ALA A 633 -12.57 -8.15 41.19
C ALA A 633 -11.30 -8.14 42.06
N PRO A 634 -11.15 -9.06 43.03
CA PRO A 634 -9.94 -9.14 43.83
C PRO A 634 -8.70 -9.43 42.98
N HIS A 635 -7.56 -8.88 43.37
CA HIS A 635 -6.28 -9.11 42.72
C HIS A 635 -5.36 -9.99 43.56
N ALA A 636 -4.63 -10.90 42.90
CA ALA A 636 -3.58 -11.70 43.52
C ALA A 636 -2.22 -11.43 42.88
N LEU A 637 -1.18 -11.17 43.68
CA LEU A 637 0.21 -11.23 43.24
C LEU A 637 0.71 -12.67 43.40
N VAL A 638 1.12 -13.31 42.32
CA VAL A 638 1.45 -14.74 42.30
C VAL A 638 2.91 -14.91 41.88
N LEU A 639 3.81 -15.01 42.86
CA LEU A 639 5.25 -15.19 42.63
C LEU A 639 5.57 -16.67 42.48
N ILE A 640 6.03 -17.06 41.29
CA ILE A 640 6.23 -18.46 40.93
C ILE A 640 7.59 -18.71 40.29
N GLY A 641 8.04 -19.94 40.43
CA GLY A 641 9.14 -20.51 39.66
C GLY A 641 10.52 -20.27 40.23
N ASP A 642 11.37 -21.28 40.02
CA ASP A 642 12.77 -21.37 40.42
C ASP A 642 13.45 -22.45 39.53
N SER A 643 14.57 -23.04 39.94
CA SER A 643 15.23 -24.09 39.15
C SER A 643 14.44 -25.42 39.06
N PRO A 644 13.92 -26.01 40.16
CA PRO A 644 13.08 -27.20 40.07
C PRO A 644 11.65 -26.95 39.56
N HIS A 645 11.14 -25.71 39.65
CA HIS A 645 9.77 -25.38 39.28
C HIS A 645 9.71 -24.45 38.07
N GLU A 646 9.49 -25.05 36.90
CA GLU A 646 9.34 -24.29 35.65
C GLU A 646 8.06 -23.42 35.69
N PRO A 647 8.16 -22.08 35.49
CA PRO A 647 7.03 -21.16 35.68
C PRO A 647 5.81 -21.46 34.81
N GLY A 648 6.00 -21.85 33.55
CA GLY A 648 4.91 -22.10 32.61
C GLY A 648 3.99 -23.23 33.10
N HIS A 649 4.56 -24.32 33.57
CA HIS A 649 3.82 -25.40 34.20
C HIS A 649 3.03 -24.91 35.42
N LEU A 650 3.65 -24.18 36.34
CA LEU A 650 2.97 -23.70 37.55
C LEU A 650 1.78 -22.80 37.20
N GLU A 651 1.96 -21.90 36.25
CA GLU A 651 0.91 -21.00 35.78
C GLU A 651 -0.27 -21.77 35.19
N GLU A 652 -0.03 -22.79 34.36
CA GLU A 652 -1.09 -23.65 33.80
C GLU A 652 -1.91 -24.36 34.89
N GLY A 653 -1.26 -24.79 35.97
CA GLY A 653 -1.93 -25.44 37.09
C GLY A 653 -2.70 -24.47 38.01
N LEU A 654 -2.17 -23.27 38.23
CA LEU A 654 -2.74 -22.31 39.18
C LEU A 654 -3.76 -21.36 38.57
N ARG A 655 -3.62 -20.98 37.30
CA ARG A 655 -4.51 -20.00 36.64
C ARG A 655 -6.00 -20.40 36.71
N PRO A 656 -6.40 -21.65 36.42
CA PRO A 656 -7.81 -22.06 36.51
C PRO A 656 -8.41 -21.89 37.92
N VAL A 657 -7.61 -22.01 38.97
CA VAL A 657 -8.04 -21.82 40.37
C VAL A 657 -8.51 -20.38 40.59
N PHE A 658 -7.68 -19.41 40.20
CA PHE A 658 -7.98 -18.00 40.38
C PHE A 658 -9.15 -17.56 39.49
N GLU A 659 -9.18 -18.01 38.23
CA GLU A 659 -10.30 -17.75 37.31
C GLU A 659 -11.62 -18.29 37.87
N ALA A 660 -11.63 -19.52 38.40
CA ALA A 660 -12.81 -20.12 39.01
C ALA A 660 -13.23 -19.44 40.33
N ALA A 661 -12.32 -18.77 41.03
CA ALA A 661 -12.61 -17.95 42.21
C ALA A 661 -13.01 -16.50 41.85
N GLY A 662 -12.97 -16.12 40.57
CA GLY A 662 -13.20 -14.74 40.13
C GLY A 662 -12.13 -13.76 40.63
N VAL A 663 -10.88 -14.22 40.71
CA VAL A 663 -9.70 -13.44 41.15
C VAL A 663 -8.80 -13.19 39.95
N ILE A 664 -8.35 -11.94 39.79
CA ILE A 664 -7.38 -11.57 38.75
C ILE A 664 -5.97 -11.88 39.29
N ALA A 665 -5.42 -13.00 38.84
CA ALA A 665 -4.07 -13.42 39.20
C ALA A 665 -3.02 -12.79 38.29
N HIS A 666 -2.07 -12.09 38.92
CA HIS A 666 -0.90 -11.50 38.29
C HIS A 666 0.34 -12.34 38.58
N PHE A 667 0.69 -13.20 37.63
CA PHE A 667 1.85 -14.08 37.73
C PHE A 667 3.14 -13.29 37.48
N THR A 668 4.14 -13.51 38.33
CA THR A 668 5.46 -12.91 38.24
C THR A 668 6.53 -13.92 38.60
N VAL A 669 7.66 -13.83 37.91
CA VAL A 669 8.86 -14.67 38.14
C VAL A 669 10.01 -13.85 38.73
N ASP A 670 9.91 -12.52 38.66
CA ASP A 670 10.91 -11.60 39.17
C ASP A 670 10.64 -11.30 40.64
N VAL A 671 11.52 -11.79 41.50
CA VAL A 671 11.44 -11.62 42.94
C VAL A 671 11.41 -10.17 43.41
N ARG A 672 11.96 -9.23 42.63
CA ARG A 672 11.95 -7.79 42.97
C ARG A 672 10.54 -7.21 42.98
N THR A 673 9.58 -7.91 42.36
CA THR A 673 8.16 -7.54 42.40
C THR A 673 7.52 -7.79 43.76
N LEU A 674 8.10 -8.64 44.61
CA LEU A 674 7.68 -8.77 46.00
C LEU A 674 8.22 -7.59 46.79
N ASN A 675 7.40 -6.57 46.98
CA ASN A 675 7.72 -5.38 47.77
C ASN A 675 6.44 -4.75 48.33
N ALA A 676 6.58 -3.83 49.28
CA ALA A 676 5.46 -3.20 49.98
C ALA A 676 4.50 -2.46 49.03
N GLU A 677 5.02 -1.80 47.99
CA GLU A 677 4.20 -1.05 47.02
C GLU A 677 3.25 -1.97 46.25
N ASN A 678 3.78 -3.06 45.67
CA ASN A 678 2.98 -4.00 44.90
C ASN A 678 2.00 -4.77 45.79
N LEU A 679 2.43 -5.16 47.00
CA LEU A 679 1.57 -5.79 47.99
C LEU A 679 0.43 -4.87 48.43
N GLY A 680 0.67 -3.56 48.51
CA GLY A 680 -0.35 -2.54 48.78
C GLY A 680 -1.47 -2.47 47.74
N ARG A 681 -1.28 -3.02 46.54
CA ARG A 681 -2.23 -2.98 45.42
C ARG A 681 -3.08 -4.24 45.26
N VAL A 682 -2.74 -5.35 45.92
CA VAL A 682 -3.42 -6.65 45.79
C VAL A 682 -4.09 -7.12 47.07
N ASN A 683 -5.07 -8.01 46.98
CA ASN A 683 -5.78 -8.58 48.12
C ASN A 683 -5.11 -9.87 48.63
N LEU A 684 -4.45 -10.60 47.73
CA LEU A 684 -3.86 -11.91 47.98
C LEU A 684 -2.42 -11.95 47.47
N LEU A 685 -1.52 -12.50 48.27
CA LEU A 685 -0.19 -12.94 47.86
C LEU A 685 -0.22 -14.46 47.75
N ALA A 686 0.28 -15.02 46.66
CA ALA A 686 0.58 -16.43 46.53
C ALA A 686 2.06 -16.61 46.16
N ILE A 687 2.76 -17.53 46.81
CA ILE A 687 4.14 -17.87 46.47
C ILE A 687 4.21 -19.39 46.23
N LEU A 688 4.86 -19.79 45.14
CA LEU A 688 5.26 -21.17 44.82
C LEU A 688 6.68 -21.15 44.24
N ARG A 689 7.68 -21.07 45.13
CA ARG A 689 9.12 -21.17 44.82
C ARG A 689 9.95 -21.34 46.09
N ASP A 690 11.17 -21.84 45.97
CA ASP A 690 12.14 -21.88 47.06
C ASP A 690 12.86 -20.53 47.25
N GLY A 691 13.58 -20.43 48.37
CA GLY A 691 14.37 -19.24 48.72
C GLY A 691 15.68 -19.10 47.94
N TRP A 692 16.10 -20.12 47.17
CA TRP A 692 17.35 -20.08 46.41
C TRP A 692 17.13 -19.62 44.96
N MET A 693 18.08 -18.83 44.47
CA MET A 693 18.31 -18.67 43.04
C MET A 693 19.58 -19.41 42.67
N ARG A 694 19.61 -20.04 41.49
CA ARG A 694 20.74 -20.85 41.02
C ARG A 694 21.14 -20.43 39.58
N PRO A 695 21.82 -19.27 39.41
CA PRO A 695 22.07 -18.68 38.09
C PRO A 695 22.86 -19.54 37.11
N SER A 696 23.73 -20.40 37.63
CA SER A 696 24.58 -21.31 36.83
C SER A 696 24.36 -22.78 37.21
N GLY A 697 23.23 -23.10 37.83
CA GLY A 697 22.92 -24.44 38.35
C GLY A 697 23.47 -24.71 39.75
N PRO A 698 23.54 -25.99 40.17
CA PRO A 698 24.01 -26.37 41.49
C PRO A 698 25.40 -25.80 41.82
N GLY A 699 25.58 -25.25 43.02
CA GLY A 699 26.82 -24.60 43.48
C GLY A 699 26.92 -23.09 43.21
N SER A 700 25.91 -22.48 42.58
CA SER A 700 25.83 -21.03 42.34
C SER A 700 24.77 -20.33 43.19
N GLU A 701 24.28 -20.99 44.25
CA GLU A 701 23.07 -20.59 44.94
C GLU A 701 23.23 -19.31 45.78
N TYR A 702 22.24 -18.43 45.74
CA TYR A 702 22.11 -17.31 46.66
C TYR A 702 20.67 -17.10 47.13
N MET A 703 20.52 -16.50 48.31
CA MET A 703 19.22 -16.17 48.88
C MET A 703 18.68 -14.90 48.25
N TRP A 704 17.53 -14.98 47.58
CA TRP A 704 16.93 -13.82 46.94
C TRP A 704 16.13 -12.95 47.92
N MET A 705 15.50 -13.57 48.93
CA MET A 705 14.56 -12.90 49.81
C MET A 705 15.31 -12.06 50.86
N THR A 706 15.16 -10.74 50.73
CA THR A 706 15.76 -9.79 51.67
C THR A 706 14.90 -9.59 52.92
N ARG A 707 15.49 -9.04 53.99
CA ARG A 707 14.76 -8.71 55.23
C ARG A 707 13.57 -7.79 54.97
N ALA A 708 13.74 -6.77 54.13
CA ALA A 708 12.68 -5.83 53.77
C ALA A 708 11.50 -6.52 53.06
N GLN A 709 11.76 -7.56 52.25
CA GLN A 709 10.70 -8.33 51.61
C GLN A 709 9.96 -9.21 52.61
N GLN A 710 10.67 -9.81 53.58
CA GLN A 710 10.03 -10.57 54.65
C GLN A 710 9.09 -9.68 55.48
N GLU A 711 9.56 -8.49 55.86
CA GLU A 711 8.78 -7.49 56.61
C GLU A 711 7.59 -7.01 55.78
N ALA A 712 7.77 -6.74 54.48
CA ALA A 712 6.67 -6.36 53.60
C ALA A 712 5.56 -7.43 53.53
N VAL A 713 5.92 -8.73 53.54
CA VAL A 713 4.93 -9.82 53.60
C VAL A 713 4.24 -9.87 54.96
N ALA A 714 4.99 -9.78 56.05
CA ALA A 714 4.44 -9.79 57.40
C ALA A 714 3.48 -8.62 57.63
N ASP A 715 3.88 -7.40 57.26
CA ASP A 715 3.06 -6.19 57.35
C ASP A 715 1.82 -6.26 56.45
N PHE A 716 1.98 -6.78 55.23
CA PHE A 716 0.87 -7.00 54.30
C PHE A 716 -0.21 -7.88 54.94
N VAL A 717 0.17 -9.01 55.53
CA VAL A 717 -0.75 -9.94 56.18
C VAL A 717 -1.33 -9.35 57.45
N ALA A 718 -0.49 -8.78 58.32
CA ALA A 718 -0.93 -8.13 59.56
C ALA A 718 -1.97 -7.02 59.30
N GLY A 719 -1.79 -6.27 58.21
CA GLY A 719 -2.69 -5.22 57.73
C GLY A 719 -4.00 -5.69 57.09
N GLY A 720 -4.21 -7.00 56.92
CA GLY A 720 -5.44 -7.58 56.37
C GLY A 720 -5.31 -8.21 54.97
N GLY A 721 -4.11 -8.19 54.38
CA GLY A 721 -3.80 -8.97 53.18
C GLY A 721 -3.85 -10.47 53.48
N SER A 722 -4.08 -11.28 52.45
CA SER A 722 -4.13 -12.73 52.59
C SER A 722 -2.93 -13.40 51.95
N PHE A 723 -2.43 -14.49 52.54
CA PHE A 723 -1.23 -15.17 52.06
C PHE A 723 -1.48 -16.67 51.82
N LEU A 724 -1.29 -17.10 50.57
CA LEU A 724 -1.33 -18.48 50.14
C LEU A 724 0.11 -19.00 49.95
N VAL A 725 0.53 -19.87 50.86
CA VAL A 725 1.88 -20.45 50.89
C VAL A 725 1.83 -21.81 50.19
N LEU A 726 2.42 -21.94 49.00
CA LEU A 726 2.33 -23.16 48.22
C LEU A 726 3.63 -23.93 48.23
N HIS A 727 3.52 -25.24 48.41
CA HIS A 727 4.58 -26.21 48.18
C HIS A 727 5.89 -25.83 48.92
N ASN A 728 6.98 -25.63 48.19
CA ASN A 728 8.32 -25.35 48.71
C ASN A 728 8.51 -23.91 49.22
N SER A 729 7.44 -23.12 49.36
CA SER A 729 7.53 -21.70 49.72
C SER A 729 7.91 -21.41 51.17
N MET A 730 8.27 -22.44 51.93
CA MET A 730 8.91 -22.35 53.24
C MET A 730 10.29 -23.03 53.27
N GLY A 731 10.77 -23.50 52.11
CA GLY A 731 12.03 -24.19 51.91
C GLY A 731 13.16 -23.25 51.54
N LEU A 732 14.30 -23.43 52.20
CA LEU A 732 15.54 -22.71 51.88
C LEU A 732 15.40 -21.19 52.01
N TYR A 733 14.61 -20.72 52.98
CA TYR A 733 14.47 -19.30 53.36
C TYR A 733 15.21 -19.03 54.69
N PRO A 734 15.70 -17.80 54.94
CA PRO A 734 16.24 -17.44 56.24
C PRO A 734 15.14 -17.45 57.31
N GLU A 735 15.53 -17.68 58.56
CA GLU A 735 14.65 -17.42 59.70
C GLU A 735 14.23 -15.94 59.73
N GLY A 736 12.98 -15.69 60.12
CA GLY A 736 12.45 -14.34 60.27
C GLY A 736 10.95 -14.20 59.99
N PRO A 737 10.47 -12.94 59.85
CA PRO A 737 9.06 -12.59 59.78
C PRO A 737 8.25 -13.32 58.71
N TYR A 738 8.89 -13.73 57.61
CA TYR A 738 8.23 -14.45 56.53
C TYR A 738 7.80 -15.87 56.96
N LEU A 739 8.74 -16.67 57.49
CA LEU A 739 8.45 -18.03 57.96
C LEU A 739 7.54 -18.01 59.21
N GLU A 740 7.74 -17.01 60.08
CA GLU A 740 6.82 -16.74 61.19
C GLU A 740 5.40 -16.43 60.67
N THR A 741 5.25 -15.65 59.61
CA THR A 741 3.94 -15.37 59.03
C THR A 741 3.32 -16.59 58.36
N ALA A 742 4.13 -17.47 57.73
CA ALA A 742 3.67 -18.69 57.09
C ALA A 742 3.16 -19.76 58.10
N GLY A 743 3.62 -19.69 59.35
CA GLY A 743 3.22 -20.62 60.41
C GLY A 743 3.90 -21.99 60.33
N GLY A 744 5.08 -22.07 59.71
CA GLY A 744 5.86 -23.30 59.60
C GLY A 744 7.17 -23.11 58.86
N HIS A 745 7.99 -24.16 58.82
CA HIS A 745 9.21 -24.19 58.01
C HIS A 745 9.42 -25.58 57.41
N TYR A 746 10.09 -25.60 56.26
CA TYR A 746 10.39 -26.84 55.55
C TYR A 746 11.46 -27.67 56.27
N MET A 747 11.24 -28.98 56.38
CA MET A 747 12.19 -29.92 56.98
C MET A 747 12.86 -30.85 55.97
N GLY A 748 12.19 -31.13 54.85
CA GLY A 748 12.62 -32.15 53.91
C GLY A 748 11.46 -32.74 53.10
N HIS A 749 11.83 -33.51 52.08
CA HIS A 749 10.95 -34.43 51.36
C HIS A 749 11.74 -35.69 50.95
N PRO A 750 11.09 -36.86 50.85
CA PRO A 750 11.67 -38.01 50.14
C PRO A 750 11.68 -37.76 48.61
N PRO A 751 12.29 -38.65 47.80
CA PRO A 751 12.10 -38.63 46.35
C PRO A 751 10.62 -38.62 45.95
N LEU A 752 10.33 -38.11 44.75
CA LEU A 752 8.99 -38.07 44.17
C LEU A 752 8.35 -39.47 44.18
N GLU A 753 7.14 -39.58 44.74
CA GLU A 753 6.42 -40.84 44.91
C GLU A 753 4.90 -40.59 45.01
N ARG A 754 4.09 -41.64 44.84
CA ARG A 754 2.66 -41.60 45.15
C ARG A 754 2.41 -41.71 46.66
N PHE A 755 1.74 -40.71 47.23
CA PHE A 755 1.32 -40.72 48.63
C PHE A 755 -0.14 -40.30 48.78
N ARG A 756 -0.72 -40.65 49.93
CA ARG A 756 -2.11 -40.27 50.26
C ARG A 756 -2.14 -38.93 50.96
N VAL A 757 -3.05 -38.07 50.56
CA VAL A 757 -3.40 -36.82 51.23
C VAL A 757 -4.70 -37.06 51.99
N GLU A 758 -4.63 -36.94 53.32
CA GLU A 758 -5.71 -37.20 54.26
C GLU A 758 -6.29 -35.88 54.77
N VAL A 759 -7.61 -35.73 54.70
CA VAL A 759 -8.30 -34.55 55.23
C VAL A 759 -8.54 -34.74 56.72
N VAL A 760 -7.79 -34.01 57.54
CA VAL A 760 -7.84 -34.07 59.01
C VAL A 760 -9.06 -33.34 59.55
N ASP A 761 -9.36 -32.16 59.00
CA ASP A 761 -10.51 -31.37 59.39
C ASP A 761 -11.47 -31.23 58.21
N ARG A 762 -12.55 -32.00 58.23
CA ARG A 762 -13.55 -32.03 57.15
C ARG A 762 -14.60 -30.91 57.23
N ASN A 763 -14.64 -30.19 58.35
CA ASN A 763 -15.64 -29.16 58.60
C ASN A 763 -15.15 -27.76 58.22
N HIS A 764 -13.86 -27.60 57.93
CA HIS A 764 -13.30 -26.31 57.54
C HIS A 764 -13.75 -25.89 56.13
N PRO A 765 -14.04 -24.60 55.86
CA PRO A 765 -14.43 -24.15 54.53
C PRO A 765 -13.44 -24.52 53.41
N VAL A 766 -12.14 -24.54 53.72
CA VAL A 766 -11.07 -24.91 52.77
C VAL A 766 -11.18 -26.36 52.31
N THR A 767 -11.59 -27.27 53.18
CA THR A 767 -11.69 -28.71 52.91
C THR A 767 -13.09 -29.15 52.49
N ARG A 768 -14.03 -28.20 52.33
CA ARG A 768 -15.41 -28.49 51.97
C ARG A 768 -15.50 -29.20 50.61
N GLY A 769 -16.02 -30.43 50.64
CA GLY A 769 -16.17 -31.28 49.45
C GLY A 769 -14.87 -31.94 48.98
N VAL A 770 -13.76 -31.72 49.69
CA VAL A 770 -12.47 -32.38 49.42
C VAL A 770 -12.47 -33.73 50.12
N SER A 771 -12.37 -34.81 49.36
CA SER A 771 -12.13 -36.16 49.91
C SER A 771 -10.63 -36.40 50.04
N ASP A 772 -10.25 -37.43 50.80
CA ASP A 772 -8.89 -37.96 50.73
C ASP A 772 -8.57 -38.34 49.27
N PHE A 773 -7.32 -38.17 48.87
CA PHE A 773 -6.88 -38.49 47.52
C PHE A 773 -5.42 -38.95 47.50
N THR A 774 -5.02 -39.57 46.39
CA THR A 774 -3.64 -39.98 46.15
C THR A 774 -3.06 -39.15 45.02
N VAL A 775 -1.80 -38.77 45.14
CA VAL A 775 -1.12 -37.91 44.17
C VAL A 775 0.35 -38.33 44.05
N ALA A 776 0.90 -38.28 42.84
CA ALA A 776 2.35 -38.35 42.63
C ALA A 776 2.98 -36.94 42.75
N ASP A 777 3.75 -36.72 43.81
CA ASP A 777 4.37 -35.42 44.08
C ASP A 777 5.62 -35.57 44.97
N GLU A 778 6.26 -34.46 45.35
CA GLU A 778 7.21 -34.46 46.46
C GLU A 778 6.47 -34.38 47.80
N GLN A 779 6.58 -35.41 48.62
CA GLN A 779 5.95 -35.43 49.95
C GLN A 779 6.69 -34.49 50.92
N HIS A 780 6.39 -33.20 50.87
CA HIS A 780 6.94 -32.24 51.82
C HIS A 780 6.42 -32.52 53.23
N THR A 781 7.31 -32.59 54.21
CA THR A 781 6.97 -32.80 55.62
C THR A 781 7.40 -31.61 56.47
N PRO A 782 6.84 -30.40 56.25
CA PRO A 782 7.21 -29.22 57.01
C PRO A 782 6.85 -29.37 58.50
N TRP A 783 7.61 -28.68 59.34
CA TRP A 783 7.20 -28.44 60.72
C TRP A 783 6.08 -27.39 60.72
N ALA A 784 4.98 -27.70 61.41
CA ALA A 784 3.83 -26.82 61.57
C ALA A 784 3.82 -26.23 62.99
N ASP A 785 3.67 -24.92 63.09
CA ASP A 785 3.63 -24.21 64.36
C ASP A 785 2.37 -24.62 65.17
N PRO A 786 2.47 -24.87 66.49
CA PRO A 786 1.31 -25.24 67.32
C PRO A 786 0.10 -24.30 67.21
N ARG A 787 0.28 -23.04 66.81
CA ARG A 787 -0.83 -22.08 66.65
C ARG A 787 -1.66 -22.29 65.37
N VAL A 788 -1.19 -23.07 64.41
CA VAL A 788 -1.92 -23.29 63.16
C VAL A 788 -2.98 -24.37 63.30
N ARG A 789 -4.08 -24.22 62.57
CA ARG A 789 -5.11 -25.25 62.44
C ARG A 789 -4.77 -26.17 61.28
N LEU A 790 -4.33 -27.38 61.60
CA LEU A 790 -4.02 -28.40 60.61
C LEU A 790 -5.27 -28.87 59.86
N LEU A 791 -5.21 -28.85 58.54
CA LEU A 791 -6.31 -29.29 57.67
C LEU A 791 -6.00 -30.61 56.97
N LEU A 792 -4.73 -30.84 56.62
CA LEU A 792 -4.30 -31.96 55.80
C LEU A 792 -3.05 -32.62 56.37
N ARG A 793 -2.93 -33.94 56.17
CA ARG A 793 -1.70 -34.69 56.36
C ARG A 793 -1.39 -35.48 55.10
N ASN A 794 -0.12 -35.72 54.84
CA ASN A 794 0.29 -36.70 53.84
C ASN A 794 0.75 -37.99 54.53
N ARG A 795 0.54 -39.13 53.87
CA ARG A 795 0.97 -40.45 54.31
C ARG A 795 1.65 -41.15 53.14
N ALA A 796 2.95 -41.39 53.27
CA ALA A 796 3.70 -42.18 52.31
C ALA A 796 3.41 -43.69 52.45
N PRO A 797 3.71 -44.48 51.40
CA PRO A 797 3.61 -45.93 51.44
C PRO A 797 4.45 -46.58 52.55
N ASP A 798 5.57 -45.97 52.92
CA ASP A 798 6.46 -46.41 54.01
C ASP A 798 5.90 -46.10 55.42
N GLY A 799 4.70 -45.53 55.51
CA GLY A 799 4.02 -45.19 56.76
C GLY A 799 4.36 -43.81 57.31
N ARG A 800 5.30 -43.06 56.71
CA ARG A 800 5.67 -41.71 57.14
C ARG A 800 4.52 -40.73 56.98
N VAL A 801 4.24 -39.96 58.03
CA VAL A 801 3.16 -38.96 58.05
C VAL A 801 3.73 -37.57 58.30
N GLY A 802 3.27 -36.58 57.53
CA GLY A 802 3.64 -35.17 57.69
C GLY A 802 2.45 -34.24 57.59
N ALA A 803 2.59 -33.02 58.12
CA ALA A 803 1.63 -31.95 57.86
C ALA A 803 1.64 -31.60 56.36
N ALA A 804 0.48 -31.46 55.74
CA ALA A 804 0.36 -31.17 54.30
C ALA A 804 -0.47 -29.92 53.99
N GLY A 805 -1.07 -29.31 55.00
CA GLY A 805 -1.75 -28.03 54.86
C GLY A 805 -2.44 -27.57 56.12
N TRP A 806 -2.45 -26.27 56.33
CA TRP A 806 -3.02 -25.63 57.52
C TRP A 806 -3.48 -24.21 57.22
N VAL A 807 -4.22 -23.66 58.16
CA VAL A 807 -4.64 -22.26 58.16
C VAL A 807 -4.40 -21.61 59.51
N HIS A 808 -4.21 -20.30 59.52
CA HIS A 808 -4.36 -19.48 60.72
C HIS A 808 -4.69 -18.03 60.36
N GLU A 809 -5.13 -17.26 61.35
CA GLU A 809 -5.23 -15.81 61.24
C GLU A 809 -3.93 -15.19 61.77
N ALA A 810 -3.44 -14.15 61.10
CA ALA A 810 -2.21 -13.43 61.45
C ALA A 810 -2.49 -11.92 61.36
N GLY A 811 -2.55 -11.26 62.51
CA GLY A 811 -3.09 -9.90 62.59
C GLY A 811 -4.53 -9.86 62.07
N ARG A 812 -4.79 -9.02 61.05
CA ARG A 812 -6.11 -8.93 60.37
C ARG A 812 -6.24 -9.84 59.15
N GLY A 813 -5.14 -10.46 58.71
CA GLY A 813 -5.05 -11.29 57.52
C GLY A 813 -5.32 -12.77 57.78
N ARG A 814 -5.32 -13.54 56.70
CA ARG A 814 -5.47 -15.00 56.73
C ARG A 814 -4.31 -15.64 55.98
N VAL A 815 -3.83 -16.75 56.51
CA VAL A 815 -2.74 -17.54 55.94
C VAL A 815 -3.24 -18.96 55.71
N CYS A 816 -2.95 -19.50 54.52
CA CYS A 816 -3.21 -20.90 54.19
C CYS A 816 -1.95 -21.48 53.56
N HIS A 817 -1.46 -22.59 54.11
CA HIS A 817 -0.38 -23.36 53.49
C HIS A 817 -0.94 -24.65 52.90
N LEU A 818 -0.48 -25.01 51.70
CA LEU A 818 -0.75 -26.30 51.05
C LEU A 818 0.56 -26.84 50.46
N ALA A 819 0.95 -28.04 50.90
CA ALA A 819 2.29 -28.60 50.63
C ALA A 819 2.44 -29.25 49.25
N ASN A 820 1.33 -29.66 48.61
CA ASN A 820 1.38 -30.36 47.33
C ASN A 820 1.30 -29.35 46.17
N GLY A 821 2.13 -29.52 45.15
CA GLY A 821 2.15 -28.63 43.99
C GLY A 821 3.43 -28.62 43.15
N HIS A 822 4.30 -29.63 43.25
CA HIS A 822 5.51 -29.71 42.39
C HIS A 822 5.15 -30.18 40.98
N THR A 823 4.33 -31.23 40.85
CA THR A 823 4.04 -31.88 39.57
C THR A 823 2.78 -31.37 38.87
N ARG A 824 2.71 -31.62 37.54
CA ARG A 824 1.49 -31.44 36.72
C ARG A 824 0.31 -32.23 37.26
N GLU A 825 0.57 -33.44 37.72
CA GLU A 825 -0.45 -34.30 38.31
C GLU A 825 -1.00 -33.67 39.60
N ALA A 826 -0.13 -33.19 40.48
CA ALA A 826 -0.52 -32.61 41.76
C ALA A 826 -1.32 -31.32 41.62
N LEU A 827 -0.85 -30.39 40.77
CA LEU A 827 -1.57 -29.16 40.49
C LEU A 827 -2.86 -29.42 39.73
N GLY A 828 -2.89 -30.37 38.78
CA GLY A 828 -4.06 -30.70 37.97
C GLY A 828 -5.08 -31.61 38.65
N HIS A 829 -4.75 -32.23 39.79
CA HIS A 829 -5.63 -33.18 40.46
C HIS A 829 -6.96 -32.53 40.88
N PRO A 830 -8.14 -33.12 40.60
CA PRO A 830 -9.44 -32.49 40.87
C PRO A 830 -9.63 -32.05 42.33
N MET A 831 -9.16 -32.86 43.29
CA MET A 831 -9.22 -32.49 44.71
C MET A 831 -8.25 -31.35 45.06
N SER A 832 -7.07 -31.28 44.44
CA SER A 832 -6.13 -30.17 44.63
C SER A 832 -6.71 -28.88 44.07
N GLN A 833 -7.30 -28.91 42.87
CA GLN A 833 -7.99 -27.76 42.27
C GLN A 833 -9.14 -27.26 43.15
N LEU A 834 -9.97 -28.16 43.67
CA LEU A 834 -11.06 -27.81 44.58
C LEU A 834 -10.52 -27.20 45.88
N LEU A 835 -9.51 -27.81 46.48
CA LEU A 835 -8.87 -27.38 47.72
C LEU A 835 -8.23 -25.99 47.55
N LEU A 836 -7.47 -25.76 46.48
CA LEU A 836 -6.86 -24.47 46.15
C LEU A 836 -7.94 -23.39 45.95
N ARG A 837 -9.03 -23.71 45.24
CA ARG A 837 -10.14 -22.77 45.02
C ARG A 837 -10.83 -22.40 46.34
N ASN A 838 -11.08 -23.39 47.19
CA ASN A 838 -11.66 -23.16 48.51
C ASN A 838 -10.71 -22.34 49.40
N ALA A 839 -9.40 -22.59 49.33
CA ALA A 839 -8.38 -21.81 50.03
C ALA A 839 -8.40 -20.34 49.60
N VAL A 840 -8.39 -20.06 48.30
CA VAL A 840 -8.48 -18.69 47.75
C VAL A 840 -9.74 -17.98 48.24
N ASN A 841 -10.91 -18.63 48.19
CA ASN A 841 -12.16 -18.04 48.68
C ASN A 841 -12.13 -17.77 50.20
N TRP A 842 -11.64 -18.73 50.99
CA TRP A 842 -11.55 -18.56 52.44
C TRP A 842 -10.59 -17.43 52.84
N LEU A 843 -9.44 -17.35 52.16
CA LEU A 843 -8.46 -16.27 52.33
C LEU A 843 -9.13 -14.91 52.08
N LEU A 844 -9.87 -14.78 50.97
CA LEU A 844 -10.58 -13.56 50.60
C LEU A 844 -11.92 -13.35 51.35
N ARG A 845 -12.26 -14.20 52.31
CA ARG A 845 -13.49 -14.13 53.13
C ARG A 845 -14.79 -14.20 52.28
N ARG A 846 -14.82 -15.05 51.26
CA ARG A 846 -15.93 -15.25 50.31
C ARG A 846 -16.60 -16.63 50.42
#